data_AF-A0A8J6RAM7-F1
#
_entry.id   AF-A0A8J6RAM7-F1
#
_cell.length_a   1.000
_cell.length_b   1.000
_cell.length_c   1.000
_cell.angle_alpha   90.00
_cell.angle_beta   90.00
_cell.angle_gamma   90.00
#
_symmetry.space_group_name_H-M   'P 1'
#
loop_
_entity.id
_entity.type
_entity.pdbx_description
1 polymer ?
#
loop_
_entity_poly.entity_id
_entity_poly.type
_entity_poly.pdbx_seq_one_letter_code
_entity_poly.pdbx_strand_id
1 'polypeptide(L)'
;MDTIAKTLDVDPNRGIDEPSGRPHLPYKTLTIALGAAQGNTLIKLAPGTYSAATGERFPITVPDGVMVAGQESTQGQGIAIAGGGPGPGATSVGLIIQGQGQLRGVTVQNPQGIGILMDGGAPLVRACRLSQCKVGLQVAGASRPLVAKTGVDDCGDRGFSFVEQSRGEVQDCTLERCGTGIYLGQNAAPLIRGCQCSNNQVGVQIAGAASPVLRQNRLVQNQTAGLVVQDTGRPDLGQPDDPAGNILRYNRQSDLRNDTQPGLTLVGNDVIPTGLVGMVNLVASQWPDPAAVPPVLLDRPAVSPAPPQPSPPTPSDGPLAPAVPVPSRFTDLGSHWATPYIEALADRGLVKGYGNGTYRPQETINRGQFAALVAASYSNLDPVRGAITFVDVPPTHWAASAIDQAQRKGFLNGYPDQTFRPNQGMVRVQAIVALATGLKLPPTPASGLGVYRDRAQIPSYAIDALASATRSGLVVNHPDPELLRPLETMTRAEVAVLIYQGLVAQGKAPPLTTVAIPPAAMAQGSFPDIQTHWALDFIQGLLNLGLVQGDEAGRFNPAQPMSRAQFAALMSRAFAPAPRRPAQLFRDVPSGHWAAGAIQTAYRGGFLSGFPDQTFGPDNSLLRAQVWVALVSGLAVLPNQPGNLRLLERYRDRTTIPDYAVNAIAKATQLGLVVNVPDIAQLHPNRVASRADVCAAVYQALVLQLRASRIDNPFIVRA
;
A
#
# COMPACT_ATOMS: atom_id res chain seq x y z
N MET A 1 -7.43 24.65 13.72
CA MET A 1 -8.86 24.28 13.58
C MET A 1 -9.63 25.41 14.20
N ASP A 2 -10.05 26.38 13.39
CA ASP A 2 -10.89 27.46 13.89
C ASP A 2 -12.30 26.91 14.12
N THR A 3 -12.79 27.09 15.34
CA THR A 3 -14.08 26.62 15.83
C THR A 3 -15.23 27.20 15.00
N ILE A 4 -16.12 26.34 14.49
CA ILE A 4 -17.36 26.73 13.81
C ILE A 4 -18.19 27.58 14.76
N ALA A 5 -18.43 28.84 14.41
CA ALA A 5 -19.08 29.81 15.30
C ALA A 5 -20.61 29.73 15.26
N LYS A 6 -21.19 29.31 14.12
CA LYS A 6 -22.65 29.25 13.90
C LYS A 6 -22.99 28.22 12.82
N THR A 7 -24.05 27.44 13.05
CA THR A 7 -24.62 26.53 12.03
C THR A 7 -25.99 27.03 11.61
N LEU A 8 -26.23 27.14 10.30
CA LEU A 8 -27.52 27.46 9.70
C LEU A 8 -27.98 26.27 8.84
N ASP A 9 -29.23 25.85 8.99
CA ASP A 9 -29.82 24.79 8.16
C ASP A 9 -30.68 25.44 7.06
N VAL A 10 -30.61 24.89 5.84
CA VAL A 10 -31.37 25.36 4.68
C VAL A 10 -32.10 24.21 4.02
N ASP A 11 -33.42 24.31 3.88
CA ASP A 11 -34.27 23.31 3.26
C ASP A 11 -35.21 23.99 2.23
N PRO A 12 -35.05 23.73 0.92
CA PRO A 12 -35.81 24.42 -0.12
C PRO A 12 -37.29 24.01 -0.13
N ASN A 13 -37.63 22.88 0.49
CA ASN A 13 -38.97 22.32 0.53
C ASN A 13 -39.72 22.68 1.82
N ARG A 14 -39.00 22.80 2.94
CA ARG A 14 -39.60 22.97 4.29
C ARG A 14 -39.21 24.27 4.99
N GLY A 15 -38.19 24.96 4.50
CA GLY A 15 -37.69 26.18 5.11
C GLY A 15 -38.58 27.40 4.87
N ILE A 16 -38.33 28.46 5.65
CA ILE A 16 -39.04 29.74 5.57
C ILE A 16 -38.03 30.88 5.69
N ASP A 17 -38.09 31.85 4.77
CA ASP A 17 -37.19 33.03 4.78
C ASP A 17 -37.80 34.26 5.48
N GLU A 18 -39.10 34.24 5.75
CA GLU A 18 -39.81 35.30 6.47
C GLU A 18 -39.74 35.12 8.00
N PRO A 19 -39.81 36.21 8.80
CA PRO A 19 -39.87 36.12 10.25
C PRO A 19 -41.14 35.40 10.72
N SER A 20 -41.05 34.09 10.97
CA SER A 20 -42.21 33.27 11.34
C SER A 20 -42.67 33.43 12.80
N GLY A 21 -41.93 34.21 13.61
CA GLY A 21 -42.14 34.33 15.06
C GLY A 21 -41.89 33.05 15.85
N ARG A 22 -41.46 31.96 15.19
CA ARG A 22 -41.15 30.66 15.80
C ARG A 22 -39.64 30.44 15.84
N PRO A 23 -39.07 30.00 16.98
CA PRO A 23 -37.66 29.67 17.05
C PRO A 23 -37.36 28.35 16.29
N HIS A 24 -36.28 28.35 15.51
CA HIS A 24 -35.61 27.17 14.90
C HIS A 24 -36.21 26.50 13.65
N LEU A 25 -36.76 27.26 12.69
CA LEU A 25 -36.99 26.72 11.34
C LEU A 25 -35.75 26.93 10.45
N PRO A 26 -35.43 25.97 9.54
CA PRO A 26 -34.38 26.17 8.55
C PRO A 26 -34.76 27.30 7.59
N TYR A 27 -33.75 27.98 7.04
CA TYR A 27 -33.95 28.91 5.94
C TYR A 27 -34.52 28.17 4.73
N LYS A 28 -35.35 28.85 3.93
CA LYS A 28 -35.84 28.28 2.68
C LYS A 28 -34.77 28.36 1.60
N THR A 29 -34.12 29.52 1.48
CA THR A 29 -33.15 29.77 0.42
C THR A 29 -31.73 29.92 0.97
N LEU A 30 -30.80 29.45 0.17
CA LEU A 30 -29.37 29.64 0.38
C LEU A 30 -29.01 31.13 0.26
N THR A 31 -29.69 31.87 -0.61
CA THR A 31 -29.58 33.33 -0.76
C THR A 31 -29.73 34.06 0.59
N ILE A 32 -30.81 33.78 1.33
CA ILE A 32 -31.07 34.46 2.60
C ILE A 32 -30.13 33.94 3.69
N ALA A 33 -29.86 32.63 3.74
CA ALA A 33 -28.94 32.05 4.70
C ALA A 33 -27.52 32.62 4.58
N LEU A 34 -27.01 32.80 3.36
CA LEU A 34 -25.69 33.40 3.10
C LEU A 34 -25.66 34.89 3.43
N GLY A 35 -26.76 35.62 3.22
CA GLY A 35 -26.88 37.02 3.63
C GLY A 35 -26.85 37.20 5.16
N ALA A 36 -27.26 36.18 5.92
CA ALA A 36 -27.20 36.16 7.37
C ALA A 36 -25.88 35.55 7.93
N ALA A 37 -25.03 34.99 7.06
CA ALA A 37 -23.80 34.32 7.45
C ALA A 37 -22.68 35.33 7.73
N GLN A 38 -21.88 35.04 8.76
CA GLN A 38 -20.63 35.72 9.06
C GLN A 38 -19.45 34.76 8.82
N GLY A 39 -18.21 35.23 8.90
CA GLY A 39 -17.04 34.36 8.81
C GLY A 39 -17.12 33.17 9.78
N ASN A 40 -16.67 31.99 9.35
CA ASN A 40 -16.74 30.71 10.08
C ASN A 40 -18.16 30.15 10.32
N THR A 41 -19.15 30.55 9.51
CA THR A 41 -20.49 29.94 9.51
C THR A 41 -20.52 28.64 8.70
N LEU A 42 -21.14 27.60 9.25
CA LEU A 42 -21.50 26.38 8.52
C LEU A 42 -22.97 26.47 8.06
N ILE A 43 -23.21 26.32 6.76
CA ILE A 43 -24.55 26.22 6.18
C ILE A 43 -24.77 24.79 5.72
N LYS A 44 -25.76 24.11 6.28
CA LYS A 44 -26.12 22.73 5.91
C LYS A 44 -27.31 22.71 4.96
N LEU A 45 -27.15 22.04 3.83
CA LEU A 45 -28.20 21.89 2.82
C LEU A 45 -28.95 20.58 3.01
N ALA A 46 -30.27 20.65 3.08
CA ALA A 46 -31.14 19.49 2.96
C ALA A 46 -31.26 19.03 1.49
N PRO A 47 -31.62 17.76 1.23
CA PRO A 47 -31.95 17.30 -0.11
C PRO A 47 -33.05 18.14 -0.78
N GLY A 48 -32.80 18.54 -2.02
CA GLY A 48 -33.70 19.35 -2.81
C GLY A 48 -33.01 20.12 -3.93
N THR A 49 -33.82 20.83 -4.71
CA THR A 49 -33.35 21.70 -5.79
C THR A 49 -33.45 23.16 -5.35
N TYR A 50 -32.33 23.85 -5.35
CA TYR A 50 -32.16 25.27 -5.06
C TYR A 50 -32.06 26.01 -6.40
N SER A 51 -33.14 26.68 -6.80
CA SER A 51 -33.28 27.34 -8.10
C SER A 51 -34.07 28.64 -7.97
N ALA A 52 -34.15 29.42 -9.05
CA ALA A 52 -35.01 30.61 -9.08
C ALA A 52 -36.49 30.26 -8.79
N ALA A 53 -36.95 29.08 -9.20
CA ALA A 53 -38.30 28.59 -8.92
C ALA A 53 -38.53 28.28 -7.43
N THR A 54 -37.47 27.97 -6.67
CA THR A 54 -37.54 27.77 -5.21
C THR A 54 -37.14 29.01 -4.42
N GLY A 55 -36.91 30.14 -5.09
CA GLY A 55 -36.67 31.46 -4.47
C GLY A 55 -35.22 31.94 -4.47
N GLU A 56 -34.27 31.18 -5.02
CA GLU A 56 -32.87 31.60 -5.08
C GLU A 56 -32.67 32.80 -6.00
N ARG A 57 -31.72 33.67 -5.63
CA ARG A 57 -31.27 34.79 -6.46
C ARG A 57 -29.83 34.54 -6.92
N PHE A 58 -29.66 34.36 -8.22
CA PHE A 58 -28.37 34.09 -8.85
C PHE A 58 -27.69 35.39 -9.35
N PRO A 59 -26.35 35.48 -9.35
CA PRO A 59 -25.41 34.48 -8.83
C PRO A 59 -25.42 34.38 -7.30
N ILE A 60 -25.41 33.16 -6.78
CA ILE A 60 -25.34 32.91 -5.34
C ILE A 60 -23.89 33.12 -4.90
N THR A 61 -23.64 34.04 -3.97
CA THR A 61 -22.29 34.35 -3.50
C THR A 61 -22.01 33.69 -2.15
N VAL A 62 -21.02 32.80 -2.09
CA VAL A 62 -20.49 32.23 -0.84
C VAL A 62 -19.42 33.18 -0.28
N PRO A 63 -19.66 33.84 0.87
CA PRO A 63 -18.73 34.80 1.44
C PRO A 63 -17.44 34.15 1.96
N ASP A 64 -16.46 35.01 2.25
CA ASP A 64 -15.19 34.61 2.87
C ASP A 64 -15.41 33.87 4.20
N GLY A 65 -14.70 32.77 4.40
CA GLY A 65 -14.77 31.94 5.60
C GLY A 65 -16.07 31.15 5.83
N VAL A 66 -17.05 31.23 4.92
CA VAL A 66 -18.32 30.48 5.04
C VAL A 66 -18.21 29.12 4.38
N MET A 67 -18.75 28.09 5.03
CA MET A 67 -18.82 26.72 4.49
C MET A 67 -20.26 26.35 4.14
N VAL A 68 -20.52 26.06 2.87
CA VAL A 68 -21.76 25.43 2.40
C VAL A 68 -21.54 23.94 2.24
N ALA A 69 -22.29 23.14 3.00
CA ALA A 69 -22.14 21.69 3.10
C ALA A 69 -23.45 20.97 2.75
N GLY A 70 -23.39 20.12 1.73
CA GLY A 70 -24.37 19.08 1.45
C GLY A 70 -23.81 17.70 1.82
N GLN A 71 -23.89 16.75 0.87
CA GLN A 71 -23.55 15.35 1.08
C GLN A 71 -22.24 14.98 0.35
N GLU A 72 -21.09 15.04 1.04
CA GLU A 72 -19.79 14.69 0.44
C GLU A 72 -19.71 13.22 -0.01
N SER A 73 -20.38 12.30 0.71
CA SER A 73 -20.31 10.86 0.42
C SER A 73 -20.95 10.47 -0.91
N THR A 74 -21.86 11.30 -1.44
CA THR A 74 -22.58 11.07 -2.71
C THR A 74 -22.29 12.14 -3.75
N GLN A 75 -21.24 12.95 -3.52
CA GLN A 75 -20.92 14.11 -4.34
C GLN A 75 -22.09 15.10 -4.56
N GLY A 76 -22.99 15.20 -3.58
CA GLY A 76 -24.17 16.05 -3.66
C GLY A 76 -25.32 15.50 -4.50
N GLN A 77 -25.36 14.18 -4.76
CA GLN A 77 -26.54 13.55 -5.34
C GLN A 77 -27.78 13.85 -4.48
N GLY A 78 -28.81 14.44 -5.09
CA GLY A 78 -30.04 14.86 -4.40
C GLY A 78 -30.01 16.27 -3.79
N ILE A 79 -28.90 17.00 -3.89
CA ILE A 79 -28.76 18.40 -3.46
C ILE A 79 -28.25 19.21 -4.67
N ALA A 80 -29.16 19.87 -5.39
CA ALA A 80 -28.84 20.54 -6.65
C ALA A 80 -29.03 22.06 -6.54
N ILE A 81 -27.99 22.84 -6.83
CA ILE A 81 -28.07 24.28 -7.08
C ILE A 81 -28.15 24.48 -8.60
N ALA A 82 -29.34 24.82 -9.08
CA ALA A 82 -29.66 24.85 -10.51
C ALA A 82 -30.12 26.24 -10.94
N GLY A 83 -29.27 26.96 -11.66
CA GLY A 83 -29.56 28.30 -12.15
C GLY A 83 -28.30 29.12 -12.43
N GLY A 84 -28.51 30.31 -12.97
CA GLY A 84 -27.47 31.28 -13.24
C GLY A 84 -28.06 32.68 -13.37
N GLY A 85 -27.24 33.68 -13.05
CA GLY A 85 -27.60 35.10 -13.12
C GLY A 85 -26.45 35.93 -13.67
N PRO A 86 -26.64 37.24 -13.90
CA PRO A 86 -25.63 38.10 -14.51
C PRO A 86 -24.41 38.26 -13.58
N GLY A 87 -23.26 37.74 -14.03
CA GLY A 87 -21.95 37.90 -13.41
C GLY A 87 -21.04 38.86 -14.18
N PRO A 88 -19.73 38.87 -13.89
CA PRO A 88 -18.75 39.73 -14.55
C PRO A 88 -18.82 39.63 -16.08
N GLY A 89 -18.82 40.80 -16.75
CA GLY A 89 -18.93 40.88 -18.21
C GLY A 89 -20.26 40.38 -18.79
N ALA A 90 -21.35 40.42 -18.01
CA ALA A 90 -22.68 39.87 -18.36
C ALA A 90 -22.70 38.35 -18.60
N THR A 91 -21.69 37.62 -18.11
CA THR A 91 -21.64 36.16 -18.19
C THR A 91 -22.63 35.55 -17.19
N SER A 92 -23.42 34.54 -17.59
CA SER A 92 -24.28 33.82 -16.63
C SER A 92 -23.42 33.03 -15.64
N VAL A 93 -23.63 33.22 -14.34
CA VAL A 93 -22.89 32.55 -13.25
C VAL A 93 -23.88 31.96 -12.25
N GLY A 94 -23.67 30.69 -11.87
CA GLY A 94 -24.44 30.01 -10.83
C GLY A 94 -23.98 30.44 -9.44
N LEU A 95 -22.75 30.06 -9.08
CA LEU A 95 -22.15 30.35 -7.78
C LEU A 95 -20.89 31.19 -7.93
N ILE A 96 -20.68 32.13 -7.02
CA ILE A 96 -19.42 32.84 -6.83
C ILE A 96 -18.88 32.45 -5.46
N ILE A 97 -17.64 31.98 -5.36
CA ILE A 97 -17.01 31.69 -4.07
C ILE A 97 -15.89 32.70 -3.81
N GLN A 98 -15.99 33.42 -2.69
CA GLN A 98 -15.06 34.48 -2.32
C GLN A 98 -14.11 34.04 -1.21
N GLY A 99 -12.90 34.58 -1.20
CA GLY A 99 -11.95 34.42 -0.08
C GLY A 99 -11.62 32.94 0.21
N GLN A 100 -11.83 32.52 1.45
CA GLN A 100 -11.69 31.16 1.98
C GLN A 100 -13.04 30.41 2.03
N GLY A 101 -14.04 30.88 1.26
CA GLY A 101 -15.34 30.23 1.16
C GLY A 101 -15.22 28.77 0.69
N GLN A 102 -16.13 27.92 1.16
CA GLN A 102 -16.10 26.49 0.88
C GLN A 102 -17.45 25.98 0.37
N LEU A 103 -17.40 25.10 -0.62
CA LEU A 103 -18.55 24.36 -1.13
C LEU A 103 -18.24 22.86 -1.11
N ARG A 104 -19.07 22.08 -0.45
CA ARG A 104 -18.83 20.64 -0.22
C ARG A 104 -20.08 19.82 -0.47
N GLY A 105 -20.00 18.75 -1.25
CA GLY A 105 -21.12 17.79 -1.33
C GLY A 105 -22.36 18.33 -2.04
N VAL A 106 -22.22 19.12 -3.10
CA VAL A 106 -23.36 19.74 -3.81
C VAL A 106 -23.26 19.52 -5.32
N THR A 107 -24.40 19.32 -5.97
CA THR A 107 -24.52 19.35 -7.43
C THR A 107 -24.79 20.78 -7.92
N VAL A 108 -24.05 21.28 -8.91
CA VAL A 108 -24.24 22.61 -9.50
C VAL A 108 -24.55 22.48 -10.99
N GLN A 109 -25.56 23.20 -11.45
CA GLN A 109 -26.01 23.18 -12.85
C GLN A 109 -26.28 24.60 -13.35
N ASN A 110 -25.63 25.00 -14.46
CA ASN A 110 -25.91 26.27 -15.14
C ASN A 110 -25.72 26.12 -16.67
N PRO A 111 -26.75 25.67 -17.40
CA PRO A 111 -26.64 25.42 -18.84
C PRO A 111 -26.30 26.67 -19.66
N GLN A 112 -26.59 27.86 -19.14
CA GLN A 112 -26.39 29.13 -19.82
C GLN A 112 -25.00 29.74 -19.59
N GLY A 113 -24.18 29.16 -18.71
CA GLY A 113 -22.90 29.79 -18.35
C GLY A 113 -22.03 28.99 -17.40
N ILE A 114 -21.38 29.72 -16.50
CA ILE A 114 -20.41 29.20 -15.53
C ILE A 114 -21.16 28.63 -14.33
N GLY A 115 -20.89 27.39 -13.94
CA GLY A 115 -21.44 26.78 -12.73
C GLY A 115 -20.88 27.46 -11.48
N ILE A 116 -19.56 27.44 -11.30
CA ILE A 116 -18.85 28.09 -10.18
C ILE A 116 -17.79 29.05 -10.71
N LEU A 117 -17.81 30.31 -10.26
CA LEU A 117 -16.79 31.32 -10.52
C LEU A 117 -15.99 31.62 -9.24
N MET A 118 -14.66 31.68 -9.37
CA MET A 118 -13.74 32.05 -8.31
C MET A 118 -12.78 33.11 -8.83
N ASP A 119 -12.84 34.31 -8.25
CA ASP A 119 -12.11 35.48 -8.73
C ASP A 119 -11.33 36.17 -7.59
N GLY A 120 -10.57 35.35 -6.85
CA GLY A 120 -9.73 35.77 -5.73
C GLY A 120 -9.83 34.84 -4.52
N GLY A 121 -8.83 34.93 -3.62
CA GLY A 121 -8.77 34.13 -2.39
C GLY A 121 -8.23 32.71 -2.59
N ALA A 122 -8.52 31.82 -1.65
CA ALA A 122 -8.19 30.39 -1.73
C ALA A 122 -9.43 29.53 -1.37
N PRO A 123 -10.47 29.55 -2.21
CA PRO A 123 -11.71 28.83 -1.93
C PRO A 123 -11.52 27.31 -2.03
N LEU A 124 -12.40 26.56 -1.36
CA LEU A 124 -12.39 25.10 -1.39
C LEU A 124 -13.66 24.57 -2.07
N VAL A 125 -13.49 23.74 -3.09
CA VAL A 125 -14.59 22.94 -3.67
C VAL A 125 -14.26 21.48 -3.53
N ARG A 126 -15.07 20.72 -2.80
CA ARG A 126 -14.76 19.32 -2.52
C ARG A 126 -15.96 18.41 -2.62
N ALA A 127 -15.77 17.26 -3.26
CA ALA A 127 -16.82 16.25 -3.40
C ALA A 127 -18.12 16.86 -3.95
N CYS A 128 -18.02 17.71 -4.97
CA CYS A 128 -19.18 18.28 -5.65
C CYS A 128 -19.40 17.56 -7.00
N ARG A 129 -20.53 17.82 -7.63
CA ARG A 129 -20.80 17.45 -9.01
C ARG A 129 -21.15 18.69 -9.83
N LEU A 130 -20.46 18.95 -10.93
CA LEU A 130 -20.77 20.04 -11.85
C LEU A 130 -21.32 19.43 -13.13
N SER A 131 -22.61 19.57 -13.37
CA SER A 131 -23.28 18.86 -14.44
C SER A 131 -24.10 19.81 -15.29
N GLN A 132 -24.15 19.60 -16.61
CA GLN A 132 -24.97 20.40 -17.53
C GLN A 132 -24.67 21.91 -17.47
N CYS A 133 -23.41 22.28 -17.27
CA CYS A 133 -22.95 23.67 -17.34
C CYS A 133 -22.40 24.01 -18.73
N LYS A 134 -22.36 25.29 -19.12
CA LYS A 134 -21.52 25.68 -20.26
C LYS A 134 -20.04 25.56 -19.88
N VAL A 135 -19.68 26.16 -18.73
CA VAL A 135 -18.38 25.97 -18.06
C VAL A 135 -18.65 25.45 -16.66
N GLY A 136 -18.12 24.29 -16.27
CA GLY A 136 -18.35 23.73 -14.93
C GLY A 136 -17.86 24.66 -13.83
N LEU A 137 -16.55 24.94 -13.83
CA LEU A 137 -15.89 25.84 -12.88
C LEU A 137 -14.87 26.72 -13.58
N GLN A 138 -14.86 28.01 -13.26
CA GLN A 138 -13.92 29.00 -13.74
C GLN A 138 -13.15 29.65 -12.59
N VAL A 139 -11.82 29.66 -12.71
CA VAL A 139 -10.88 30.32 -11.81
C VAL A 139 -10.20 31.46 -12.56
N ALA A 140 -10.37 32.67 -12.07
CA ALA A 140 -9.81 33.89 -12.64
C ALA A 140 -9.00 34.66 -11.57
N GLY A 141 -8.45 35.81 -11.96
CA GLY A 141 -7.66 36.67 -11.09
C GLY A 141 -6.42 35.97 -10.55
N ALA A 142 -6.06 36.30 -9.31
CA ALA A 142 -4.96 35.66 -8.57
C ALA A 142 -5.45 34.54 -7.63
N SER A 143 -6.62 33.97 -7.91
CA SER A 143 -7.26 32.94 -7.06
C SER A 143 -6.41 31.67 -6.95
N ARG A 144 -6.44 31.02 -5.78
CA ARG A 144 -5.66 29.81 -5.47
C ARG A 144 -6.54 28.71 -4.84
N PRO A 145 -7.58 28.22 -5.54
CA PRO A 145 -8.49 27.25 -4.97
C PRO A 145 -7.87 25.88 -4.73
N LEU A 146 -8.47 25.11 -3.83
CA LEU A 146 -8.35 23.65 -3.80
C LEU A 146 -9.65 23.04 -4.32
N VAL A 147 -9.56 22.29 -5.41
CA VAL A 147 -10.68 21.54 -6.00
C VAL A 147 -10.39 20.05 -5.87
N ALA A 148 -11.12 19.34 -5.03
CA ALA A 148 -10.80 17.94 -4.70
C ALA A 148 -11.99 16.99 -4.83
N LYS A 149 -11.79 15.82 -5.46
CA LYS A 149 -12.82 14.76 -5.57
C LYS A 149 -14.12 15.24 -6.22
N THR A 150 -14.05 16.23 -7.11
CA THR A 150 -15.22 16.82 -7.77
C THR A 150 -15.42 16.14 -9.12
N GLY A 151 -16.66 15.71 -9.38
CA GLY A 151 -17.08 15.18 -10.67
C GLY A 151 -17.58 16.29 -11.59
N VAL A 152 -17.25 16.22 -12.86
CA VAL A 152 -17.76 17.11 -13.91
C VAL A 152 -18.26 16.26 -15.07
N ASP A 153 -19.49 16.54 -15.50
CA ASP A 153 -20.12 15.80 -16.57
C ASP A 153 -20.99 16.67 -17.46
N ASP A 154 -21.00 16.36 -18.76
CA ASP A 154 -21.93 16.93 -19.73
C ASP A 154 -21.84 18.48 -19.79
N CYS A 155 -20.62 19.04 -19.70
CA CYS A 155 -20.40 20.48 -19.88
C CYS A 155 -20.16 20.86 -21.35
N GLY A 156 -20.92 21.83 -21.85
CA GLY A 156 -20.97 22.16 -23.28
C GLY A 156 -19.68 22.75 -23.86
N ASP A 157 -18.91 23.50 -23.07
CA ASP A 157 -17.65 24.13 -23.51
C ASP A 157 -16.46 23.57 -22.71
N ARG A 158 -16.41 23.84 -21.39
CA ARG A 158 -15.27 23.47 -20.55
C ARG A 158 -15.72 22.84 -19.24
N GLY A 159 -15.02 21.83 -18.77
CA GLY A 159 -15.22 21.30 -17.42
C GLY A 159 -14.66 22.28 -16.38
N PHE A 160 -13.33 22.38 -16.31
CA PHE A 160 -12.62 23.39 -15.54
C PHE A 160 -11.92 24.39 -16.45
N SER A 161 -11.91 25.67 -16.06
CA SER A 161 -11.26 26.77 -16.77
C SER A 161 -10.41 27.58 -15.80
N PHE A 162 -9.11 27.65 -16.04
CA PHE A 162 -8.17 28.49 -15.28
C PHE A 162 -7.60 29.54 -16.22
N VAL A 163 -7.79 30.82 -15.89
CA VAL A 163 -7.39 31.96 -16.72
C VAL A 163 -6.65 33.01 -15.88
N GLU A 164 -6.14 34.04 -16.51
CA GLU A 164 -5.42 35.15 -15.86
C GLU A 164 -4.20 34.67 -15.08
N GLN A 165 -4.07 35.03 -13.80
CA GLN A 165 -2.94 34.67 -12.93
C GLN A 165 -3.34 33.57 -11.95
N SER A 166 -4.38 32.80 -12.29
CA SER A 166 -4.95 31.80 -11.38
C SER A 166 -3.95 30.68 -11.11
N ARG A 167 -3.97 30.21 -9.86
CA ARG A 167 -3.18 29.07 -9.39
C ARG A 167 -4.12 28.13 -8.65
N GLY A 168 -3.59 27.35 -7.71
CA GLY A 168 -4.36 26.41 -6.91
C GLY A 168 -4.07 24.97 -7.29
N GLU A 169 -4.89 24.07 -6.78
CA GLU A 169 -4.71 22.64 -6.91
C GLU A 169 -6.02 21.95 -7.30
N VAL A 170 -5.95 21.05 -8.27
CA VAL A 170 -7.04 20.17 -8.67
C VAL A 170 -6.61 18.74 -8.40
N GLN A 171 -7.32 18.04 -7.52
CA GLN A 171 -6.92 16.74 -6.98
C GLN A 171 -8.04 15.70 -7.10
N ASP A 172 -7.74 14.54 -7.68
CA ASP A 172 -8.64 13.37 -7.72
C ASP A 172 -10.03 13.68 -8.33
N CYS A 173 -10.08 14.60 -9.30
CA CYS A 173 -11.32 14.99 -9.99
C CYS A 173 -11.58 14.11 -11.22
N THR A 174 -12.85 13.94 -11.59
CA THR A 174 -13.25 13.21 -12.80
C THR A 174 -14.00 14.15 -13.72
N LEU A 175 -13.56 14.27 -14.98
CA LEU A 175 -14.14 15.15 -15.98
C LEU A 175 -14.47 14.37 -17.24
N GLU A 176 -15.76 14.28 -17.56
CA GLU A 176 -16.25 13.48 -18.68
C GLU A 176 -17.31 14.18 -19.53
N ARG A 177 -17.38 13.79 -20.81
CA ARG A 177 -18.39 14.29 -21.76
C ARG A 177 -18.45 15.82 -21.87
N CYS A 178 -17.30 16.48 -21.73
CA CYS A 178 -17.16 17.92 -21.92
C CYS A 178 -16.56 18.26 -23.30
N GLY A 179 -16.63 19.53 -23.70
CA GLY A 179 -15.79 20.06 -24.78
C GLY A 179 -14.30 19.88 -24.42
N THR A 180 -13.74 20.78 -23.63
CA THR A 180 -12.43 20.58 -23.00
C THR A 180 -12.62 20.17 -21.54
N GLY A 181 -11.98 19.08 -21.10
CA GLY A 181 -12.00 18.68 -19.69
C GLY A 181 -11.43 19.80 -18.80
N ILE A 182 -10.14 20.10 -18.95
CA ILE A 182 -9.48 21.21 -18.24
C ILE A 182 -8.86 22.17 -19.25
N TYR A 183 -9.27 23.44 -19.22
CA TYR A 183 -8.72 24.52 -20.02
C TYR A 183 -7.85 25.44 -19.15
N LEU A 184 -6.67 25.78 -19.65
CA LEU A 184 -5.67 26.61 -18.98
C LEU A 184 -5.24 27.70 -19.96
N GLY A 185 -5.42 28.96 -19.59
CA GLY A 185 -5.16 30.11 -20.47
C GLY A 185 -4.38 31.23 -19.78
N GLN A 186 -3.91 32.18 -20.60
CA GLN A 186 -3.19 33.37 -20.14
C GLN A 186 -1.95 33.03 -19.30
N ASN A 187 -1.89 33.31 -18.00
CA ASN A 187 -0.73 33.01 -17.13
C ASN A 187 -1.09 32.02 -16.01
N ALA A 188 -2.13 31.21 -16.22
CA ALA A 188 -2.56 30.25 -15.23
C ALA A 188 -1.47 29.21 -14.93
N ALA A 189 -1.27 28.90 -13.65
CA ALA A 189 -0.26 27.94 -13.19
C ALA A 189 -0.76 27.06 -12.02
N PRO A 190 -1.87 26.31 -12.18
CA PRO A 190 -2.33 25.36 -11.17
C PRO A 190 -1.55 24.05 -11.19
N LEU A 191 -1.58 23.35 -10.06
CA LEU A 191 -1.19 21.95 -9.93
C LEU A 191 -2.40 21.06 -10.23
N ILE A 192 -2.29 20.16 -11.21
CA ILE A 192 -3.35 19.22 -11.58
C ILE A 192 -2.85 17.82 -11.31
N ARG A 193 -3.55 17.09 -10.43
CA ARG A 193 -3.09 15.79 -9.96
C ARG A 193 -4.16 14.75 -9.78
N GLY A 194 -3.86 13.50 -10.16
CA GLY A 194 -4.74 12.36 -9.92
C GLY A 194 -6.08 12.48 -10.64
N CYS A 195 -6.20 13.43 -11.58
CA CYS A 195 -7.45 13.72 -12.26
C CYS A 195 -7.62 12.80 -13.46
N GLN A 196 -8.86 12.41 -13.72
CA GLN A 196 -9.24 11.62 -14.88
C GLN A 196 -10.05 12.48 -15.84
N CYS A 197 -9.54 12.71 -17.05
CA CYS A 197 -10.26 13.35 -18.14
C CYS A 197 -10.52 12.33 -19.24
N SER A 198 -11.78 11.94 -19.42
CA SER A 198 -12.16 10.92 -20.40
C SER A 198 -13.44 11.23 -21.15
N ASN A 199 -13.53 10.77 -22.40
CA ASN A 199 -14.70 11.00 -23.25
C ASN A 199 -15.02 12.48 -23.53
N ASN A 200 -14.01 13.37 -23.47
CA ASN A 200 -14.15 14.79 -23.83
C ASN A 200 -13.73 15.02 -25.29
N GLN A 201 -13.98 16.20 -25.86
CA GLN A 201 -13.31 16.57 -27.14
C GLN A 201 -11.80 16.64 -26.94
N VAL A 202 -11.37 17.40 -25.93
CA VAL A 202 -9.96 17.48 -25.49
C VAL A 202 -9.89 17.19 -24.00
N GLY A 203 -8.93 16.38 -23.57
CA GLY A 203 -8.72 16.10 -22.15
C GLY A 203 -8.26 17.36 -21.41
N VAL A 204 -7.07 17.84 -21.73
CA VAL A 204 -6.50 19.10 -21.21
C VAL A 204 -6.04 19.97 -22.35
N GLN A 205 -6.34 21.27 -22.30
CA GLN A 205 -5.89 22.27 -23.27
C GLN A 205 -5.16 23.41 -22.56
N ILE A 206 -3.97 23.74 -23.03
CA ILE A 206 -3.08 24.76 -22.48
C ILE A 206 -2.80 25.80 -23.57
N ALA A 207 -3.14 27.05 -23.30
CA ALA A 207 -3.05 28.19 -24.19
C ALA A 207 -2.44 29.42 -23.48
N GLY A 208 -2.12 30.47 -24.24
CA GLY A 208 -1.40 31.63 -23.73
C GLY A 208 -0.01 31.25 -23.18
N ALA A 209 0.41 31.90 -22.10
CA ALA A 209 1.65 31.64 -21.36
C ALA A 209 1.43 30.76 -20.11
N ALA A 210 0.37 29.94 -20.09
CA ALA A 210 0.01 29.13 -18.94
C ALA A 210 1.12 28.10 -18.65
N SER A 211 1.47 27.94 -17.38
CA SER A 211 2.54 27.05 -16.90
C SER A 211 2.07 26.09 -15.80
N PRO A 212 1.08 25.23 -16.09
CA PRO A 212 0.54 24.28 -15.12
C PRO A 212 1.53 23.14 -14.84
N VAL A 213 1.36 22.50 -13.69
CA VAL A 213 2.08 21.27 -13.33
C VAL A 213 1.11 20.09 -13.41
N LEU A 214 1.38 19.11 -14.27
CA LEU A 214 0.52 17.92 -14.42
C LEU A 214 1.21 16.69 -13.82
N ARG A 215 0.61 16.08 -12.79
CA ARG A 215 1.10 14.85 -12.16
C ARG A 215 0.04 13.76 -12.06
N GLN A 216 0.39 12.52 -12.39
CA GLN A 216 -0.47 11.34 -12.13
C GLN A 216 -1.89 11.44 -12.70
N ASN A 217 -2.07 12.20 -13.79
CA ASN A 217 -3.37 12.37 -14.42
C ASN A 217 -3.61 11.29 -15.47
N ARG A 218 -4.88 10.96 -15.70
CA ARG A 218 -5.31 10.00 -16.73
C ARG A 218 -6.13 10.72 -17.79
N LEU A 219 -5.51 10.99 -18.94
CA LEU A 219 -6.10 11.67 -20.09
C LEU A 219 -6.34 10.64 -21.19
N VAL A 220 -7.49 9.97 -21.14
CA VAL A 220 -7.75 8.77 -21.95
C VAL A 220 -9.10 8.84 -22.66
N GLN A 221 -9.22 8.21 -23.83
CA GLN A 221 -10.50 8.10 -24.55
C GLN A 221 -11.12 9.45 -24.93
N ASN A 222 -10.31 10.48 -25.18
CA ASN A 222 -10.80 11.76 -25.69
C ASN A 222 -10.90 11.74 -27.23
N GLN A 223 -11.84 12.51 -27.79
CA GLN A 223 -12.20 12.45 -29.21
C GLN A 223 -11.16 13.10 -30.15
N THR A 224 -10.46 14.12 -29.67
CA THR A 224 -9.40 14.80 -30.43
C THR A 224 -8.06 14.47 -29.80
N ALA A 225 -7.79 14.98 -28.60
CA ALA A 225 -6.50 14.77 -27.95
C ALA A 225 -6.58 14.60 -26.43
N GLY A 226 -5.61 13.87 -25.87
CA GLY A 226 -5.41 13.79 -24.42
C GLY A 226 -4.93 15.13 -23.86
N LEU A 227 -3.85 15.67 -24.42
CA LEU A 227 -3.29 16.98 -24.08
C LEU A 227 -3.01 17.81 -25.34
N VAL A 228 -3.42 19.07 -25.34
CA VAL A 228 -3.09 20.06 -26.38
C VAL A 228 -2.36 21.23 -25.73
N VAL A 229 -1.22 21.62 -26.29
CA VAL A 229 -0.44 22.78 -25.86
C VAL A 229 -0.20 23.70 -27.05
N GLN A 230 -0.58 24.96 -26.91
CA GLN A 230 -0.53 25.97 -27.97
C GLN A 230 -0.01 27.31 -27.44
N ASP A 231 0.13 28.28 -28.33
CA ASP A 231 0.67 29.62 -28.04
C ASP A 231 2.08 29.57 -27.41
N THR A 232 2.25 30.13 -26.22
CA THR A 232 3.51 30.15 -25.45
C THR A 232 3.42 29.28 -24.19
N GLY A 233 2.51 28.29 -24.18
CA GLY A 233 2.24 27.43 -23.04
C GLY A 233 3.47 26.63 -22.63
N ARG A 234 3.70 26.53 -21.32
CA ARG A 234 4.88 25.84 -20.75
C ARG A 234 4.46 24.91 -19.61
N PRO A 235 3.70 23.85 -19.90
CA PRO A 235 3.40 22.87 -18.87
C PRO A 235 4.66 22.19 -18.37
N ASP A 236 4.70 21.98 -17.06
CA ASP A 236 5.60 21.00 -16.47
C ASP A 236 4.96 19.60 -16.65
N LEU A 237 5.43 18.90 -17.68
CA LEU A 237 5.09 17.50 -17.99
C LEU A 237 6.15 16.54 -17.46
N GLY A 238 6.72 16.89 -16.31
CA GLY A 238 7.74 16.14 -15.62
C GLY A 238 9.12 16.68 -15.94
N GLN A 239 9.97 16.64 -14.92
CA GLN A 239 11.40 16.83 -15.04
C GLN A 239 12.09 15.49 -14.81
N PRO A 240 13.36 15.32 -15.24
CA PRO A 240 14.18 14.19 -14.85
C PRO A 240 13.95 13.81 -13.39
N ASP A 241 13.99 14.79 -12.48
CA ASP A 241 13.90 14.68 -11.03
C ASP A 241 12.49 14.68 -10.41
N ASP A 242 11.45 14.86 -11.22
CA ASP A 242 10.05 14.81 -10.80
C ASP A 242 9.21 14.26 -11.95
N PRO A 243 9.25 12.94 -12.19
CA PRO A 243 8.54 12.33 -13.30
C PRO A 243 7.04 12.54 -13.15
N ALA A 244 6.40 12.87 -14.26
CA ALA A 244 5.04 13.35 -14.22
C ALA A 244 4.03 12.26 -13.86
N GLY A 245 4.25 11.02 -14.31
CA GLY A 245 3.35 9.90 -14.04
C GLY A 245 1.98 10.01 -14.73
N ASN A 246 1.81 10.90 -15.71
CA ASN A 246 0.55 11.02 -16.42
C ASN A 246 0.38 9.87 -17.44
N ILE A 247 -0.86 9.42 -17.64
CA ILE A 247 -1.24 8.45 -18.66
C ILE A 247 -2.01 9.19 -19.74
N LEU A 248 -1.43 9.33 -20.93
CA LEU A 248 -2.09 9.89 -22.11
C LEU A 248 -2.13 8.79 -23.15
N ARG A 249 -3.23 8.04 -23.19
CA ARG A 249 -3.37 6.84 -24.02
C ARG A 249 -4.78 6.73 -24.56
N TYR A 250 -4.92 6.02 -25.68
CA TYR A 250 -6.22 5.66 -26.27
C TYR A 250 -7.07 6.88 -26.63
N ASN A 251 -6.44 8.01 -26.94
CA ASN A 251 -7.13 9.17 -27.50
C ASN A 251 -7.25 9.00 -29.02
N ARG A 252 -8.33 9.51 -29.60
CA ARG A 252 -8.73 9.11 -30.96
C ARG A 252 -7.86 9.71 -32.07
N GLN A 253 -7.39 10.94 -31.95
CA GLN A 253 -6.48 11.53 -32.96
C GLN A 253 -5.03 11.61 -32.47
N SER A 254 -4.80 12.08 -31.24
CA SER A 254 -3.45 12.15 -30.65
C SER A 254 -3.50 12.04 -29.13
N ASP A 255 -2.46 11.48 -28.52
CA ASP A 255 -2.31 11.49 -27.06
C ASP A 255 -1.79 12.85 -26.58
N LEU A 256 -0.84 13.42 -27.31
CA LEU A 256 -0.35 14.78 -27.07
C LEU A 256 -0.14 15.50 -28.39
N ARG A 257 -0.62 16.75 -28.46
CA ARG A 257 -0.33 17.69 -29.53
C ARG A 257 0.38 18.92 -28.98
N ASN A 258 1.57 19.19 -29.50
CA ASN A 258 2.35 20.38 -29.19
C ASN A 258 2.48 21.31 -30.40
N ASP A 259 1.88 22.50 -30.29
CA ASP A 259 1.95 23.54 -31.30
C ASP A 259 2.92 24.68 -30.89
N THR A 260 3.70 24.54 -29.79
CA THR A 260 4.61 25.58 -29.27
C THR A 260 6.06 25.45 -29.76
N GLN A 261 6.83 26.55 -29.64
CA GLN A 261 8.29 26.56 -29.76
C GLN A 261 8.95 27.23 -28.54
N PRO A 262 9.98 26.65 -27.90
CA PRO A 262 10.62 25.37 -28.21
C PRO A 262 9.70 24.16 -27.92
N GLY A 263 10.11 22.97 -28.37
CA GLY A 263 9.37 21.73 -28.17
C GLY A 263 9.20 21.36 -26.69
N LEU A 264 8.17 20.57 -26.39
CA LEU A 264 7.90 20.10 -25.03
C LEU A 264 8.76 18.91 -24.66
N THR A 265 9.15 18.85 -23.39
CA THR A 265 9.85 17.71 -22.82
C THR A 265 8.89 16.93 -21.94
N LEU A 266 8.77 15.62 -22.20
CA LEU A 266 7.95 14.73 -21.40
C LEU A 266 8.86 13.80 -20.61
N VAL A 267 8.68 13.75 -19.29
CA VAL A 267 9.41 12.85 -18.40
C VAL A 267 8.44 12.02 -17.56
N GLY A 268 8.53 10.69 -17.68
CA GLY A 268 7.71 9.77 -16.87
C GLY A 268 6.23 9.75 -17.24
N ASN A 269 5.88 10.15 -18.46
CA ASN A 269 4.51 10.06 -18.98
C ASN A 269 4.35 8.76 -19.77
N ASP A 270 3.22 8.09 -19.58
CA ASP A 270 2.81 6.92 -20.34
C ASP A 270 2.06 7.36 -21.61
N VAL A 271 2.76 7.34 -22.75
CA VAL A 271 2.28 7.75 -24.08
C VAL A 271 2.75 6.79 -25.17
N ILE A 272 2.04 6.69 -26.31
CA ILE A 272 2.60 6.04 -27.51
C ILE A 272 3.33 7.07 -28.39
N PRO A 273 4.52 6.75 -28.93
CA PRO A 273 5.22 7.64 -29.86
C PRO A 273 4.38 8.05 -31.08
N THR A 274 3.56 7.14 -31.60
CA THR A 274 2.65 7.41 -32.73
C THR A 274 1.47 8.33 -32.37
N GLY A 275 1.22 8.54 -31.07
CA GLY A 275 0.19 9.46 -30.59
C GLY A 275 0.71 10.88 -30.34
N LEU A 276 1.97 11.20 -30.68
CA LEU A 276 2.56 12.51 -30.47
C LEU A 276 2.54 13.32 -31.76
N VAL A 277 2.06 14.56 -31.67
CA VAL A 277 2.01 15.52 -32.79
C VAL A 277 2.79 16.78 -32.41
N GLY A 278 3.66 17.25 -33.31
CA GLY A 278 4.51 18.42 -33.09
C GLY A 278 5.86 18.10 -32.43
N MET A 279 6.66 19.14 -32.12
CA MET A 279 7.98 18.96 -31.52
C MET A 279 7.84 18.51 -30.05
N VAL A 280 7.93 17.20 -29.83
CA VAL A 280 7.83 16.58 -28.51
C VAL A 280 9.07 15.73 -28.29
N ASN A 281 9.86 16.13 -27.30
CA ASN A 281 11.02 15.38 -26.84
C ASN A 281 10.55 14.40 -25.76
N LEU A 282 10.42 13.14 -26.16
CA LEU A 282 10.33 12.06 -25.21
C LEU A 282 11.68 11.90 -24.52
N VAL A 283 11.75 12.38 -23.30
CA VAL A 283 12.81 11.99 -22.39
C VAL A 283 12.26 10.78 -21.66
N ALA A 284 12.64 9.59 -22.13
CA ALA A 284 12.55 8.38 -21.29
C ALA A 284 13.04 8.80 -19.92
N SER A 285 12.23 8.61 -18.86
CA SER A 285 12.50 9.29 -17.59
C SER A 285 13.97 9.15 -17.28
N GLN A 286 14.72 10.25 -17.19
CA GLN A 286 16.09 10.19 -16.72
C GLN A 286 16.12 9.97 -15.20
N TRP A 287 15.11 9.27 -14.67
CA TRP A 287 15.34 8.36 -13.58
C TRP A 287 15.84 7.04 -14.18
N PRO A 288 17.16 6.82 -14.18
CA PRO A 288 17.55 5.66 -13.42
C PRO A 288 16.90 5.81 -12.05
N ASP A 289 16.22 4.76 -11.58
CA ASP A 289 15.66 4.75 -10.23
C ASP A 289 16.58 5.56 -9.29
N PRO A 290 16.12 6.45 -8.39
CA PRO A 290 17.01 7.11 -7.44
C PRO A 290 17.39 6.05 -6.43
N ALA A 291 18.05 5.02 -6.88
CA ALA A 291 18.65 3.87 -6.29
C ALA A 291 19.64 3.31 -7.35
N ALA A 292 19.81 3.98 -8.49
CA ALA A 292 20.31 3.52 -9.74
C ALA A 292 20.98 4.76 -10.33
N VAL A 293 22.27 4.92 -10.06
CA VAL A 293 23.10 6.00 -10.58
C VAL A 293 24.31 5.31 -11.22
N PRO A 294 24.77 5.71 -12.42
CA PRO A 294 25.95 5.11 -13.03
C PRO A 294 27.19 5.26 -12.12
N PRO A 295 28.19 4.35 -12.19
CA PRO A 295 29.36 4.30 -11.30
C PRO A 295 30.30 5.53 -11.28
N VAL A 296 29.98 6.60 -12.01
CA VAL A 296 30.88 7.73 -12.31
C VAL A 296 31.09 8.69 -11.12
N LEU A 297 30.47 8.43 -9.96
CA LEU A 297 30.66 9.23 -8.73
C LEU A 297 31.50 8.53 -7.65
N LEU A 298 32.10 7.37 -7.93
CA LEU A 298 33.01 6.67 -7.02
C LEU A 298 34.43 6.70 -7.60
N ASP A 299 35.17 7.78 -7.35
CA ASP A 299 36.60 7.82 -7.64
C ASP A 299 37.34 6.78 -6.77
N ARG A 300 37.63 5.62 -7.37
CA ARG A 300 38.82 4.81 -7.11
C ARG A 300 39.12 3.93 -8.34
N PRO A 301 40.41 3.69 -8.65
CA PRO A 301 40.80 3.06 -9.90
C PRO A 301 40.30 1.62 -9.99
N ALA A 302 39.94 1.24 -11.22
CA ALA A 302 39.50 -0.09 -11.60
C ALA A 302 40.46 -1.17 -11.09
N VAL A 303 39.94 -2.12 -10.31
CA VAL A 303 40.58 -3.42 -10.16
C VAL A 303 40.18 -4.27 -11.38
N SER A 304 41.19 -4.86 -12.02
CA SER A 304 41.11 -5.72 -13.20
C SER A 304 39.98 -6.77 -13.15
N PRO A 305 39.50 -7.23 -14.32
CA PRO A 305 38.41 -8.18 -14.41
C PRO A 305 38.75 -9.49 -13.68
N ALA A 306 37.86 -9.91 -12.79
CA ALA A 306 37.95 -11.23 -12.19
C ALA A 306 37.86 -12.31 -13.30
N PRO A 307 38.68 -13.37 -13.23
CA PRO A 307 38.66 -14.45 -14.21
C PRO A 307 37.28 -15.15 -14.22
N PRO A 308 36.90 -15.79 -15.34
CA PRO A 308 35.60 -16.45 -15.46
C PRO A 308 35.44 -17.48 -14.33
N GLN A 309 34.42 -17.29 -13.49
CA GLN A 309 34.05 -18.31 -12.52
C GLN A 309 33.63 -19.57 -13.28
N PRO A 310 34.14 -20.76 -12.88
CA PRO A 310 33.76 -22.01 -13.50
C PRO A 310 32.25 -22.24 -13.35
N SER A 311 31.66 -22.84 -14.38
CA SER A 311 30.25 -23.23 -14.43
C SER A 311 29.85 -23.99 -13.16
N PRO A 312 28.62 -23.78 -12.63
CA PRO A 312 28.14 -24.56 -11.50
C PRO A 312 28.24 -26.05 -11.86
N PRO A 313 28.76 -26.91 -10.97
CA PRO A 313 28.75 -28.34 -11.22
C PRO A 313 27.29 -28.77 -11.39
N THR A 314 27.08 -29.55 -12.45
CA THR A 314 25.91 -30.41 -12.61
C THR A 314 25.60 -31.06 -11.26
N PRO A 315 24.34 -31.11 -10.79
CA PRO A 315 24.02 -31.83 -9.56
C PRO A 315 24.44 -33.29 -9.76
N SER A 316 25.59 -33.64 -9.18
CA SER A 316 25.99 -35.02 -9.01
C SER A 316 25.11 -35.57 -7.91
N ASP A 317 24.23 -36.49 -8.28
CA ASP A 317 23.68 -37.45 -7.35
C ASP A 317 24.84 -38.09 -6.56
N GLY A 318 24.88 -37.78 -5.26
CA GLY A 318 25.75 -38.41 -4.26
C GLY A 318 24.90 -38.69 -3.03
N PRO A 319 24.90 -39.91 -2.47
CA PRO A 319 23.83 -40.37 -1.59
C PRO A 319 23.80 -39.61 -0.27
N LEU A 320 22.59 -39.27 0.18
CA LEU A 320 22.29 -39.09 1.61
C LEU A 320 22.91 -40.26 2.37
N ALA A 321 23.71 -39.96 3.39
CA ALA A 321 24.23 -40.97 4.31
C ALA A 321 23.06 -41.88 4.76
N PRO A 322 23.19 -43.21 4.71
CA PRO A 322 22.08 -44.11 4.97
C PRO A 322 21.61 -43.95 6.41
N ALA A 323 20.37 -43.51 6.58
CA ALA A 323 19.63 -43.73 7.82
C ALA A 323 19.61 -45.24 8.08
N VAL A 324 20.02 -45.65 9.27
CA VAL A 324 19.89 -47.05 9.70
C VAL A 324 18.42 -47.47 9.49
N PRO A 325 18.11 -48.51 8.70
CA PRO A 325 16.74 -48.91 8.48
C PRO A 325 16.14 -49.37 9.80
N VAL A 326 15.15 -48.63 10.33
CA VAL A 326 14.31 -49.15 11.40
C VAL A 326 13.35 -50.14 10.73
N PRO A 327 13.40 -51.45 11.03
CA PRO A 327 12.42 -52.38 10.51
C PRO A 327 11.02 -51.94 10.97
N SER A 328 10.14 -51.72 10.00
CA SER A 328 8.75 -51.29 10.23
C SER A 328 7.82 -52.49 10.24
N ARG A 329 6.83 -52.50 11.14
CA ARG A 329 5.72 -53.47 11.14
C ARG A 329 4.74 -53.24 9.98
N PHE A 330 4.79 -52.05 9.39
CA PHE A 330 4.00 -51.68 8.22
C PHE A 330 4.80 -51.88 6.94
N THR A 331 4.22 -52.60 5.99
CA THR A 331 4.93 -53.06 4.77
C THR A 331 5.23 -51.94 3.78
N ASP A 332 4.57 -50.78 3.90
CA ASP A 332 4.67 -49.63 3.00
C ASP A 332 5.45 -48.45 3.58
N LEU A 333 6.07 -48.61 4.75
CA LEU A 333 6.94 -47.58 5.32
C LEU A 333 8.40 -47.75 4.90
N GLY A 334 8.97 -48.96 4.93
CA GLY A 334 10.37 -49.17 4.51
C GLY A 334 11.34 -48.12 5.09
N SER A 335 12.05 -47.39 4.23
CA SER A 335 12.96 -46.28 4.59
C SER A 335 12.28 -44.89 4.57
N HIS A 336 10.96 -44.81 4.69
CA HIS A 336 10.21 -43.54 4.67
C HIS A 336 10.64 -42.64 5.84
N TRP A 337 10.77 -41.34 5.60
CA TRP A 337 11.32 -40.38 6.57
C TRP A 337 10.53 -40.32 7.91
N ALA A 338 9.23 -40.57 7.85
CA ALA A 338 8.35 -40.58 9.02
C ALA A 338 8.32 -41.93 9.78
N THR A 339 8.98 -42.98 9.28
CA THR A 339 8.99 -44.33 9.89
C THR A 339 9.28 -44.34 11.39
N PRO A 340 10.34 -43.68 11.90
CA PRO A 340 10.65 -43.73 13.33
C PRO A 340 9.54 -43.10 14.20
N TYR A 341 8.87 -42.06 13.71
CA TYR A 341 7.76 -41.41 14.41
C TYR A 341 6.51 -42.29 14.42
N ILE A 342 6.21 -42.92 13.28
CA ILE A 342 5.03 -43.77 13.13
C ILE A 342 5.16 -45.04 13.98
N GLU A 343 6.33 -45.71 13.97
CA GLU A 343 6.60 -46.86 14.84
C GLU A 343 6.53 -46.48 16.31
N ALA A 344 7.13 -45.35 16.71
CA ALA A 344 7.10 -44.92 18.11
C ALA A 344 5.67 -44.58 18.60
N LEU A 345 4.79 -44.09 17.73
CA LEU A 345 3.37 -43.93 18.04
C LEU A 345 2.62 -45.27 18.06
N ALA A 346 3.00 -46.22 17.20
CA ALA A 346 2.40 -47.56 17.15
C ALA A 346 2.75 -48.38 18.40
N ASP A 347 3.99 -48.29 18.90
CA ASP A 347 4.43 -48.89 20.16
C ASP A 347 3.64 -48.37 21.37
N ARG A 348 3.17 -47.12 21.29
CA ARG A 348 2.31 -46.50 22.31
C ARG A 348 0.82 -46.82 22.10
N GLY A 349 0.47 -47.59 21.07
CA GLY A 349 -0.90 -47.89 20.70
C GLY A 349 -1.71 -46.70 20.19
N LEU A 350 -1.06 -45.58 19.83
CA LEU A 350 -1.70 -44.33 19.43
C LEU A 350 -2.04 -44.28 17.94
N VAL A 351 -1.30 -45.00 17.11
CA VAL A 351 -1.62 -45.18 15.68
C VAL A 351 -1.73 -46.66 15.34
N LYS A 352 -2.57 -46.97 14.36
CA LYS A 352 -2.74 -48.31 13.80
C LYS A 352 -2.70 -48.24 12.27
N GLY A 353 -2.15 -49.27 11.65
CA GLY A 353 -2.25 -49.49 10.21
C GLY A 353 -3.57 -50.13 9.83
N TYR A 354 -3.73 -50.37 8.54
CA TYR A 354 -4.87 -51.06 7.96
C TYR A 354 -4.71 -52.58 8.11
N GLY A 355 -5.82 -53.32 8.04
CA GLY A 355 -5.84 -54.78 8.25
C GLY A 355 -5.02 -55.60 7.24
N ASN A 356 -4.54 -54.97 6.17
CA ASN A 356 -3.65 -55.55 5.17
C ASN A 356 -2.14 -55.34 5.48
N GLY A 357 -1.80 -54.81 6.66
CA GLY A 357 -0.40 -54.59 7.06
C GLY A 357 0.22 -53.28 6.58
N THR A 358 -0.54 -52.35 5.98
CA THR A 358 -0.01 -51.05 5.52
C THR A 358 -0.39 -49.89 6.45
N TYR A 359 0.40 -48.80 6.47
CA TYR A 359 0.10 -47.56 7.20
C TYR A 359 -0.49 -46.47 6.30
N ARG A 360 -0.13 -46.47 5.02
CA ARG A 360 -0.46 -45.50 3.96
C ARG A 360 0.00 -44.07 4.30
N PRO A 361 1.32 -43.83 4.39
CA PRO A 361 1.87 -42.57 4.89
C PRO A 361 1.49 -41.34 4.07
N GLN A 362 1.21 -41.50 2.77
CA GLN A 362 0.90 -40.41 1.84
C GLN A 362 -0.59 -40.11 1.68
N GLU A 363 -1.48 -40.93 2.26
CA GLU A 363 -2.91 -40.59 2.24
C GLU A 363 -3.17 -39.35 3.11
N THR A 364 -4.04 -38.46 2.63
CA THR A 364 -4.46 -37.29 3.39
C THR A 364 -5.37 -37.69 4.54
N ILE A 365 -5.36 -36.89 5.62
CA ILE A 365 -6.21 -37.11 6.79
C ILE A 365 -7.32 -36.05 6.85
N ASN A 366 -8.50 -36.44 7.32
CA ASN A 366 -9.61 -35.52 7.55
C ASN A 366 -9.67 -35.02 9.01
N ARG A 367 -10.51 -34.00 9.25
CA ARG A 367 -10.68 -33.35 10.56
C ARG A 367 -11.14 -34.31 11.66
N GLY A 368 -12.02 -35.25 11.35
CA GLY A 368 -12.50 -36.26 12.30
C GLY A 368 -11.41 -37.24 12.73
N GLN A 369 -10.59 -37.70 11.78
CA GLN A 369 -9.43 -38.56 12.04
C GLN A 369 -8.34 -37.84 12.85
N PHE A 370 -8.07 -36.56 12.55
CA PHE A 370 -7.17 -35.77 13.37
C PHE A 370 -7.69 -35.60 14.81
N ALA A 371 -8.99 -35.36 15.00
CA ALA A 371 -9.61 -35.27 16.32
C ALA A 371 -9.44 -36.57 17.13
N ALA A 372 -9.61 -37.73 16.49
CA ALA A 372 -9.37 -39.04 17.10
C ALA A 372 -7.92 -39.21 17.58
N LEU A 373 -6.94 -38.82 16.75
CA LEU A 373 -5.52 -38.90 17.13
C LEU A 373 -5.18 -37.97 18.29
N VAL A 374 -5.69 -36.73 18.28
CA VAL A 374 -5.49 -35.77 19.37
C VAL A 374 -6.14 -36.26 20.67
N ALA A 375 -7.39 -36.73 20.60
CA ALA A 375 -8.11 -37.24 21.77
C ALA A 375 -7.39 -38.43 22.41
N ALA A 376 -6.88 -39.36 21.59
CA ALA A 376 -6.10 -40.50 22.06
C ALA A 376 -4.75 -40.08 22.67
N SER A 377 -4.03 -39.16 22.00
CA SER A 377 -2.66 -38.77 22.40
C SER A 377 -2.61 -37.87 23.63
N TYR A 378 -3.67 -37.08 23.86
CA TYR A 378 -3.76 -36.09 24.93
C TYR A 378 -4.99 -36.33 25.82
N SER A 379 -5.30 -37.60 26.07
CA SER A 379 -6.42 -38.05 26.92
C SER A 379 -6.36 -37.48 28.34
N ASN A 380 -5.15 -37.24 28.87
CA ASN A 380 -4.92 -36.78 30.24
C ASN A 380 -4.99 -35.25 30.45
N LEU A 381 -5.33 -34.46 29.42
CA LEU A 381 -5.50 -33.01 29.57
C LEU A 381 -6.92 -32.65 30.05
N ASP A 382 -7.02 -31.68 30.94
CA ASP A 382 -8.30 -31.21 31.46
C ASP A 382 -9.10 -30.42 30.40
N PRO A 383 -10.44 -30.56 30.38
CA PRO A 383 -11.32 -29.69 29.60
C PRO A 383 -11.11 -28.21 29.96
N VAL A 384 -10.99 -27.36 28.94
CA VAL A 384 -10.87 -25.89 29.07
C VAL A 384 -12.15 -25.16 28.67
N ARG A 385 -13.14 -25.86 28.13
CA ARG A 385 -14.45 -25.31 27.72
C ARG A 385 -15.56 -26.36 27.73
N GLY A 386 -16.81 -25.87 27.71
CA GLY A 386 -18.01 -26.71 27.65
C GLY A 386 -18.21 -27.40 26.29
N ALA A 387 -19.04 -28.43 26.30
CA ALA A 387 -19.44 -29.18 25.10
C ALA A 387 -20.16 -28.29 24.10
N ILE A 388 -19.93 -28.55 22.82
CA ILE A 388 -20.72 -28.02 21.72
C ILE A 388 -21.32 -29.20 20.98
N THR A 389 -22.63 -29.13 20.69
CA THR A 389 -23.27 -30.09 19.78
C THR A 389 -23.14 -29.57 18.36
N PHE A 390 -22.58 -30.37 17.46
CA PHE A 390 -22.42 -30.00 16.06
C PHE A 390 -23.52 -30.61 15.20
N VAL A 391 -24.11 -29.80 14.31
CA VAL A 391 -25.26 -30.22 13.50
C VAL A 391 -24.92 -31.31 12.49
N ASP A 392 -23.65 -31.41 12.08
CA ASP A 392 -23.13 -32.37 11.10
C ASP A 392 -22.36 -33.55 11.76
N VAL A 393 -22.44 -33.68 13.08
CA VAL A 393 -21.85 -34.80 13.83
C VAL A 393 -22.94 -35.48 14.66
N PRO A 394 -23.67 -36.45 14.09
CA PRO A 394 -24.68 -37.18 14.85
C PRO A 394 -24.02 -37.97 16.00
N PRO A 395 -24.74 -38.28 17.09
CA PRO A 395 -24.20 -39.07 18.21
C PRO A 395 -23.66 -40.45 17.81
N THR A 396 -24.16 -41.01 16.70
CA THR A 396 -23.72 -42.28 16.12
C THR A 396 -22.48 -42.16 15.24
N HIS A 397 -22.01 -40.95 14.95
CA HIS A 397 -20.79 -40.74 14.16
C HIS A 397 -19.59 -41.34 14.91
N TRP A 398 -18.79 -42.16 14.22
CA TRP A 398 -17.68 -42.92 14.84
C TRP A 398 -16.68 -42.02 15.60
N ALA A 399 -16.48 -40.78 15.13
CA ALA A 399 -15.59 -39.80 15.76
C ALA A 399 -16.29 -38.86 16.76
N ALA A 400 -17.59 -39.00 17.05
CA ALA A 400 -18.36 -38.04 17.86
C ALA A 400 -17.72 -37.77 19.23
N SER A 401 -17.34 -38.83 19.96
CA SER A 401 -16.68 -38.70 21.26
C SER A 401 -15.29 -38.05 21.15
N ALA A 402 -14.51 -38.40 20.13
CA ALA A 402 -13.19 -37.80 19.90
C ALA A 402 -13.29 -36.31 19.55
N ILE A 403 -14.28 -35.93 18.75
CA ILE A 403 -14.56 -34.54 18.38
C ILE A 403 -14.94 -33.73 19.61
N ASP A 404 -15.83 -34.25 20.47
CA ASP A 404 -16.19 -33.61 21.74
C ASP A 404 -14.96 -33.43 22.64
N GLN A 405 -14.11 -34.45 22.79
CA GLN A 405 -12.90 -34.35 23.61
C GLN A 405 -11.90 -33.33 23.05
N ALA A 406 -11.59 -33.39 21.75
CA ALA A 406 -10.67 -32.46 21.10
C ALA A 406 -11.20 -31.03 21.15
N GLN A 407 -12.52 -30.86 21.08
CA GLN A 407 -13.17 -29.58 21.30
C GLN A 407 -13.00 -29.14 22.74
N ARG A 408 -13.51 -29.86 23.73
CA ARG A 408 -13.47 -29.44 25.14
C ARG A 408 -12.08 -29.12 25.66
N LYS A 409 -11.04 -29.82 25.16
CA LYS A 409 -9.63 -29.61 25.54
C LYS A 409 -8.93 -28.49 24.77
N GLY A 410 -9.64 -27.77 23.90
CA GLY A 410 -9.12 -26.57 23.24
C GLY A 410 -8.29 -26.81 21.98
N PHE A 411 -8.24 -28.04 21.45
CA PHE A 411 -7.49 -28.34 20.23
C PHE A 411 -8.23 -27.92 18.96
N LEU A 412 -9.51 -28.28 18.85
CA LEU A 412 -10.29 -28.05 17.62
C LEU A 412 -11.57 -27.29 17.90
N ASN A 413 -11.94 -26.32 17.07
CA ASN A 413 -13.24 -25.70 17.14
C ASN A 413 -14.09 -26.07 15.92
N GLY A 414 -15.41 -25.95 16.06
CA GLY A 414 -16.32 -25.91 14.92
C GLY A 414 -16.38 -24.53 14.28
N TYR A 415 -17.25 -24.41 13.31
CA TYR A 415 -17.49 -23.19 12.55
C TYR A 415 -18.67 -22.39 13.13
N PRO A 416 -18.80 -21.09 12.81
CA PRO A 416 -19.90 -20.25 13.31
C PRO A 416 -21.31 -20.76 12.96
N ASP A 417 -21.43 -21.59 11.92
CA ASP A 417 -22.65 -22.26 11.47
C ASP A 417 -23.01 -23.52 12.28
N GLN A 418 -22.35 -23.75 13.42
CA GLN A 418 -22.47 -24.95 14.27
C GLN A 418 -22.07 -26.28 13.59
N THR A 419 -21.29 -26.24 12.49
CA THR A 419 -20.71 -27.44 11.87
C THR A 419 -19.29 -27.74 12.40
N PHE A 420 -18.86 -29.00 12.35
CA PHE A 420 -17.47 -29.42 12.62
C PHE A 420 -16.70 -29.78 11.34
N ARG A 421 -17.41 -30.27 10.32
CA ARG A 421 -16.94 -30.74 9.02
C ARG A 421 -15.97 -31.92 9.13
N PRO A 422 -16.39 -33.07 9.70
CA PRO A 422 -15.49 -34.18 10.03
C PRO A 422 -14.78 -34.80 8.82
N ASN A 423 -15.40 -34.77 7.64
CA ASN A 423 -14.85 -35.35 6.41
C ASN A 423 -13.96 -34.39 5.61
N GLN A 424 -13.84 -33.13 6.01
CA GLN A 424 -12.99 -32.16 5.34
C GLN A 424 -11.51 -32.48 5.62
N GLY A 425 -10.66 -32.38 4.59
CA GLY A 425 -9.21 -32.55 4.72
C GLY A 425 -8.59 -31.59 5.73
N MET A 426 -7.64 -32.08 6.53
CA MET A 426 -6.98 -31.27 7.55
C MET A 426 -5.86 -30.43 6.93
N VAL A 427 -5.99 -29.09 6.99
CA VAL A 427 -4.97 -28.15 6.50
C VAL A 427 -3.83 -28.03 7.49
N ARG A 428 -2.59 -27.96 7.00
CA ARG A 428 -1.36 -27.99 7.80
C ARG A 428 -1.29 -26.91 8.86
N VAL A 429 -1.58 -25.67 8.51
CA VAL A 429 -1.59 -24.58 9.50
C VAL A 429 -2.66 -24.78 10.56
N GLN A 430 -3.82 -25.34 10.22
CA GLN A 430 -4.89 -25.61 11.19
C GLN A 430 -4.50 -26.69 12.19
N ALA A 431 -3.82 -27.76 11.74
CA ALA A 431 -3.32 -28.80 12.61
C ALA A 431 -2.26 -28.27 13.59
N ILE A 432 -1.35 -27.42 13.13
CA ILE A 432 -0.30 -26.83 13.98
C ILE A 432 -0.92 -25.87 15.01
N VAL A 433 -1.84 -25.00 14.59
CA VAL A 433 -2.57 -24.10 15.50
C VAL A 433 -3.35 -24.89 16.55
N ALA A 434 -4.01 -25.98 16.13
CA ALA A 434 -4.76 -26.86 17.02
C ALA A 434 -3.86 -27.45 18.13
N LEU A 435 -2.69 -27.96 17.76
CA LEU A 435 -1.73 -28.49 18.73
C LEU A 435 -1.11 -27.39 19.59
N ALA A 436 -0.67 -26.27 19.01
CA ALA A 436 -0.10 -25.18 19.78
C ALA A 436 -1.06 -24.64 20.85
N THR A 437 -2.34 -24.51 20.50
CA THR A 437 -3.40 -24.02 21.40
C THR A 437 -3.75 -25.07 22.45
N GLY A 438 -4.02 -26.31 22.04
CA GLY A 438 -4.42 -27.38 22.97
C GLY A 438 -3.31 -27.80 23.94
N LEU A 439 -2.04 -27.73 23.50
CA LEU A 439 -0.88 -27.98 24.35
C LEU A 439 -0.48 -26.77 25.20
N LYS A 440 -1.12 -25.60 24.98
CA LYS A 440 -0.80 -24.33 25.65
C LYS A 440 0.69 -23.97 25.53
N LEU A 441 1.24 -24.07 24.32
CA LEU A 441 2.64 -23.78 24.08
C LEU A 441 2.99 -22.33 24.50
N PRO A 442 4.18 -22.09 25.06
CA PRO A 442 4.57 -20.75 25.50
C PRO A 442 4.51 -19.75 24.34
N PRO A 443 3.87 -18.58 24.55
CA PRO A 443 3.74 -17.57 23.51
C PRO A 443 5.12 -17.13 23.05
N THR A 444 5.31 -17.15 21.74
CA THR A 444 6.58 -16.83 21.10
C THR A 444 6.39 -15.70 20.09
N PRO A 445 7.31 -14.74 19.99
CA PRO A 445 7.26 -13.70 18.97
C PRO A 445 7.26 -14.27 17.55
N ALA A 446 6.52 -13.61 16.66
CA ALA A 446 6.40 -13.99 15.25
C ALA A 446 7.74 -14.08 14.49
N SER A 447 8.84 -13.47 14.99
CA SER A 447 10.18 -13.62 14.42
C SER A 447 10.63 -15.05 14.23
N GLY A 448 10.19 -15.97 15.11
CA GLY A 448 10.56 -17.38 15.04
C GLY A 448 10.14 -18.05 13.73
N LEU A 449 9.20 -17.46 12.99
CA LEU A 449 8.74 -17.94 11.68
C LEU A 449 9.66 -17.52 10.53
N GLY A 450 10.67 -16.70 10.80
CA GLY A 450 11.68 -16.27 9.83
C GLY A 450 12.44 -17.42 9.16
N VAL A 451 12.40 -18.61 9.76
CA VAL A 451 12.96 -19.85 9.24
C VAL A 451 12.22 -20.42 8.03
N TYR A 452 10.96 -20.01 7.77
CA TYR A 452 10.18 -20.51 6.64
C TYR A 452 10.18 -19.53 5.46
N ARG A 453 10.48 -20.04 4.25
CA ARG A 453 10.50 -19.28 2.98
C ARG A 453 9.11 -18.88 2.52
N ASP A 454 8.13 -19.75 2.74
CA ASP A 454 6.73 -19.57 2.37
C ASP A 454 5.88 -18.98 3.51
N ARG A 455 6.52 -18.38 4.52
CA ARG A 455 5.83 -17.76 5.68
C ARG A 455 4.79 -16.72 5.31
N ALA A 456 4.89 -16.11 4.12
CA ALA A 456 3.88 -15.18 3.60
C ALA A 456 2.51 -15.83 3.37
N GLN A 457 2.44 -17.15 3.26
CA GLN A 457 1.18 -17.90 3.12
C GLN A 457 0.53 -18.20 4.48
N ILE A 458 1.18 -17.89 5.60
CA ILE A 458 0.64 -18.13 6.95
C ILE A 458 -0.50 -17.13 7.18
N PRO A 459 -1.73 -17.62 7.44
CA PRO A 459 -2.83 -16.73 7.80
C PRO A 459 -2.54 -15.96 9.08
N SER A 460 -2.98 -14.70 9.17
CA SER A 460 -2.69 -13.83 10.31
C SER A 460 -3.12 -14.42 11.66
N TYR A 461 -4.26 -15.13 11.71
CA TYR A 461 -4.75 -15.79 12.92
C TYR A 461 -3.82 -16.90 13.44
N ALA A 462 -2.94 -17.44 12.60
CA ALA A 462 -2.08 -18.56 12.92
C ALA A 462 -0.67 -18.15 13.36
N ILE A 463 -0.30 -16.88 13.20
CA ILE A 463 1.09 -16.40 13.39
C ILE A 463 1.63 -16.74 14.78
N ASP A 464 0.93 -16.37 15.85
CA ASP A 464 1.45 -16.54 17.21
C ASP A 464 1.51 -18.02 17.62
N ALA A 465 0.48 -18.78 17.27
CA ALA A 465 0.41 -20.21 17.55
C ALA A 465 1.48 -20.99 16.78
N LEU A 466 1.71 -20.63 15.52
CA LEU A 466 2.74 -21.25 14.69
C LEU A 466 4.15 -20.86 15.16
N ALA A 467 4.38 -19.61 15.57
CA ALA A 467 5.66 -19.19 16.14
C ALA A 467 5.99 -19.98 17.42
N SER A 468 4.97 -20.19 18.26
CA SER A 468 5.07 -20.98 19.48
C SER A 468 5.34 -22.46 19.18
N ALA A 469 4.69 -23.01 18.16
CA ALA A 469 4.92 -24.36 17.66
C ALA A 469 6.35 -24.53 17.11
N THR A 470 6.82 -23.60 16.28
CA THR A 470 8.17 -23.63 15.71
C THR A 470 9.23 -23.58 16.80
N ARG A 471 9.10 -22.67 17.77
CA ARG A 471 10.06 -22.56 18.89
C ARG A 471 10.06 -23.76 19.80
N SER A 472 8.90 -24.40 19.99
CA SER A 472 8.78 -25.60 20.82
C SER A 472 9.27 -26.87 20.10
N GLY A 473 9.80 -26.76 18.88
CA GLY A 473 10.23 -27.90 18.08
C GLY A 473 9.09 -28.77 17.55
N LEU A 474 7.84 -28.27 17.62
CA LEU A 474 6.65 -29.02 17.18
C LEU A 474 6.65 -29.23 15.67
N VAL A 475 7.13 -28.23 14.91
CA VAL A 475 7.08 -28.22 13.45
C VAL A 475 8.30 -28.90 12.87
N VAL A 476 8.08 -30.03 12.18
CA VAL A 476 9.07 -30.71 11.35
C VAL A 476 8.62 -30.61 9.90
N ASN A 477 9.50 -30.06 9.06
CA ASN A 477 9.26 -29.98 7.62
C ASN A 477 10.17 -30.99 6.90
N HIS A 478 9.60 -31.62 5.88
CA HIS A 478 10.28 -32.56 5.01
C HIS A 478 9.74 -32.37 3.58
N PRO A 479 10.56 -32.52 2.53
CA PRO A 479 12.02 -32.73 2.60
C PRO A 479 12.80 -31.46 2.96
N ASP A 480 12.21 -30.28 2.73
CA ASP A 480 12.85 -28.99 2.97
C ASP A 480 12.49 -28.46 4.37
N PRO A 481 13.46 -28.30 5.30
CA PRO A 481 13.21 -27.77 6.64
C PRO A 481 12.67 -26.32 6.62
N GLU A 482 12.96 -25.55 5.56
CA GLU A 482 12.58 -24.14 5.41
C GLU A 482 11.24 -23.94 4.68
N LEU A 483 10.53 -25.01 4.29
CA LEU A 483 9.25 -24.92 3.59
C LEU A 483 8.10 -25.47 4.45
N LEU A 484 7.22 -24.58 4.91
CA LEU A 484 6.15 -24.92 5.84
C LEU A 484 4.93 -25.55 5.17
N ARG A 485 4.58 -25.13 3.96
CA ARG A 485 3.38 -25.50 3.18
C ARG A 485 2.07 -25.29 3.96
N PRO A 486 1.81 -24.07 4.50
CA PRO A 486 0.77 -23.85 5.52
C PRO A 486 -0.66 -24.08 5.01
N LEU A 487 -0.91 -23.92 3.71
CA LEU A 487 -2.25 -24.04 3.11
C LEU A 487 -2.53 -25.42 2.50
N GLU A 488 -1.56 -26.34 2.51
CA GLU A 488 -1.74 -27.70 2.00
C GLU A 488 -2.44 -28.61 3.01
N THR A 489 -3.17 -29.62 2.51
CA THR A 489 -3.71 -30.68 3.35
C THR A 489 -2.61 -31.65 3.78
N MET A 490 -2.63 -32.07 5.05
CA MET A 490 -1.60 -32.93 5.60
C MET A 490 -1.82 -34.41 5.28
N THR A 491 -0.70 -35.12 5.10
CA THR A 491 -0.69 -36.58 5.02
C THR A 491 -0.69 -37.23 6.41
N ARG A 492 -1.04 -38.51 6.46
CA ARG A 492 -0.97 -39.34 7.68
C ARG A 492 0.42 -39.39 8.29
N ALA A 493 1.47 -39.34 7.48
CA ALA A 493 2.85 -39.26 7.94
C ALA A 493 3.16 -37.94 8.63
N GLU A 494 2.79 -36.81 8.01
CA GLU A 494 3.07 -35.50 8.58
C GLU A 494 2.32 -35.25 9.88
N VAL A 495 1.07 -35.73 9.99
CA VAL A 495 0.32 -35.65 11.25
C VAL A 495 0.92 -36.53 12.34
N ALA A 496 1.38 -37.74 12.02
CA ALA A 496 2.07 -38.60 12.99
C ALA A 496 3.30 -37.89 13.59
N VAL A 497 4.06 -37.20 12.75
CA VAL A 497 5.24 -36.45 13.20
C VAL A 497 4.85 -35.29 14.12
N LEU A 498 3.83 -34.49 13.76
CA LEU A 498 3.35 -33.40 14.63
C LEU A 498 2.84 -33.92 15.98
N ILE A 499 2.11 -35.04 16.00
CA ILE A 499 1.60 -35.65 17.23
C ILE A 499 2.77 -36.15 18.10
N TYR A 500 3.74 -36.83 17.51
CA TYR A 500 4.90 -37.29 18.25
C TYR A 500 5.69 -36.13 18.85
N GLN A 501 5.92 -35.06 18.08
CA GLN A 501 6.61 -33.87 18.59
C GLN A 501 5.80 -33.16 19.68
N GLY A 502 4.48 -33.20 19.64
CA GLY A 502 3.65 -32.71 20.75
C GLY A 502 3.81 -33.54 22.03
N LEU A 503 4.03 -34.86 21.93
CA LEU A 503 4.41 -35.69 23.08
C LEU A 503 5.80 -35.35 23.60
N VAL A 504 6.76 -35.06 22.72
CA VAL A 504 8.12 -34.60 23.11
C VAL A 504 8.03 -33.26 23.84
N ALA A 505 7.25 -32.30 23.32
CA ALA A 505 7.04 -31.00 23.95
C ALA A 505 6.40 -31.08 25.34
N GLN A 506 5.61 -32.13 25.61
CA GLN A 506 5.07 -32.43 26.95
C GLN A 506 5.99 -33.27 27.84
N GLY A 507 7.19 -33.64 27.36
CA GLY A 507 8.10 -34.54 28.07
C GLY A 507 7.61 -36.00 28.16
N LYS A 508 6.64 -36.40 27.32
CA LYS A 508 6.02 -37.74 27.29
C LYS A 508 6.66 -38.70 26.28
N ALA A 509 7.56 -38.21 25.45
CA ALA A 509 8.34 -39.01 24.51
C ALA A 509 9.77 -38.45 24.39
N PRO A 510 10.79 -39.30 24.17
CA PRO A 510 12.13 -38.83 23.92
C PRO A 510 12.23 -38.17 22.52
N PRO A 511 13.08 -37.15 22.34
CA PRO A 511 13.33 -36.56 21.03
C PRO A 511 13.97 -37.60 20.09
N LEU A 512 13.54 -37.63 18.83
CA LEU A 512 14.13 -38.46 17.77
C LEU A 512 14.97 -37.57 16.86
N THR A 513 16.25 -37.90 16.64
CA THR A 513 17.25 -37.07 15.91
C THR A 513 17.31 -37.34 14.41
N THR A 514 16.30 -37.99 13.82
CA THR A 514 16.42 -38.60 12.49
C THR A 514 15.97 -37.74 11.30
N VAL A 515 15.48 -36.50 11.52
CA VAL A 515 15.09 -35.56 10.45
C VAL A 515 15.43 -34.14 10.88
N ALA A 516 15.90 -33.31 9.94
CA ALA A 516 16.36 -31.93 10.16
C ALA A 516 15.38 -31.10 11.01
N ILE A 517 15.64 -31.03 12.31
CA ILE A 517 15.14 -29.99 13.19
C ILE A 517 15.85 -28.70 12.74
N PRO A 518 15.15 -27.57 12.53
CA PRO A 518 15.82 -26.30 12.27
C PRO A 518 16.91 -26.08 13.33
N PRO A 519 18.16 -25.77 12.96
CA PRO A 519 19.27 -25.80 13.90
C PRO A 519 19.00 -24.85 15.08
N ALA A 520 19.10 -25.40 16.30
CA ALA A 520 18.95 -24.68 17.56
C ALA A 520 20.03 -23.60 17.82
N ALA A 521 20.97 -23.40 16.88
CA ALA A 521 22.10 -22.49 17.01
C ALA A 521 21.76 -21.00 16.71
N MET A 522 20.55 -20.67 16.26
CA MET A 522 20.11 -19.27 16.07
C MET A 522 19.27 -18.73 17.25
N ALA A 523 19.30 -19.41 18.40
CA ALA A 523 18.50 -19.07 19.58
C ALA A 523 19.03 -17.89 20.42
N GLN A 524 20.19 -17.32 20.09
CA GLN A 524 20.60 -16.03 20.65
C GLN A 524 20.12 -14.94 19.70
N GLY A 525 18.92 -14.43 19.95
CA GLY A 525 18.26 -13.45 19.10
C GLY A 525 18.92 -12.06 19.14
N SER A 526 20.23 -11.95 18.87
CA SER A 526 20.93 -10.69 18.60
C SER A 526 22.27 -10.97 17.91
N PHE A 527 22.73 -10.06 17.05
CA PHE A 527 23.99 -10.24 16.33
C PHE A 527 25.19 -9.76 17.19
N PRO A 528 26.32 -10.48 17.24
CA PRO A 528 27.46 -10.10 18.09
C PRO A 528 28.05 -8.73 17.76
N ASP A 529 28.01 -8.34 16.48
CA ASP A 529 28.63 -7.12 15.96
C ASP A 529 27.76 -5.85 16.07
N ILE A 530 26.56 -5.96 16.66
CA ILE A 530 25.67 -4.80 16.85
C ILE A 530 25.41 -4.44 18.31
N GLN A 531 25.97 -5.19 19.28
CA GLN A 531 25.64 -5.04 20.71
C GLN A 531 25.84 -3.62 21.26
N THR A 532 26.81 -2.88 20.73
CA THR A 532 27.08 -1.49 21.11
C THR A 532 26.81 -0.50 19.96
N HIS A 533 26.15 -0.96 18.90
CA HIS A 533 25.91 -0.16 17.70
C HIS A 533 24.66 0.72 17.86
N TRP A 534 24.70 1.95 17.34
CA TRP A 534 23.59 2.92 17.46
C TRP A 534 22.25 2.41 16.91
N ALA A 535 22.32 1.48 15.95
CA ALA A 535 21.18 0.88 15.28
C ALA A 535 20.70 -0.44 15.91
N LEU A 536 21.25 -0.85 17.06
CA LEU A 536 20.91 -2.09 17.76
C LEU A 536 19.40 -2.30 17.80
N ASP A 537 18.65 -1.36 18.36
CA ASP A 537 17.21 -1.52 18.57
C ASP A 537 16.43 -1.62 17.26
N PHE A 538 16.86 -0.91 16.21
CA PHE A 538 16.22 -1.00 14.88
C PHE A 538 16.47 -2.35 14.22
N ILE A 539 17.73 -2.79 14.20
CA ILE A 539 18.14 -4.06 13.59
C ILE A 539 17.53 -5.22 14.37
N GLN A 540 17.57 -5.16 15.69
CA GLN A 540 16.96 -6.12 16.59
C GLN A 540 15.44 -6.14 16.41
N GLY A 541 14.81 -4.97 16.30
CA GLY A 541 13.39 -4.85 16.02
C GLY A 541 12.99 -5.49 14.68
N LEU A 542 13.76 -5.24 13.61
CA LEU A 542 13.52 -5.88 12.32
C LEU A 542 13.84 -7.39 12.33
N LEU A 543 14.82 -7.83 13.11
CA LEU A 543 15.10 -9.25 13.33
C LEU A 543 13.93 -9.92 14.08
N ASN A 544 13.38 -9.24 15.09
CA ASN A 544 12.18 -9.64 15.84
C ASN A 544 10.91 -9.64 14.99
N LEU A 545 10.90 -8.93 13.86
CA LEU A 545 9.84 -8.99 12.85
C LEU A 545 10.16 -9.98 11.71
N GLY A 546 11.31 -10.66 11.75
CA GLY A 546 11.76 -11.59 10.72
C GLY A 546 12.02 -10.91 9.36
N LEU A 547 12.33 -9.62 9.35
CA LEU A 547 12.54 -8.82 8.14
C LEU A 547 14.00 -8.77 7.71
N VAL A 548 14.93 -8.96 8.65
CA VAL A 548 16.38 -9.00 8.39
C VAL A 548 17.01 -10.24 9.00
N GLN A 549 18.14 -10.64 8.44
CA GLN A 549 18.94 -11.79 8.86
C GLN A 549 20.44 -11.47 8.78
N GLY A 550 21.25 -12.24 9.49
CA GLY A 550 22.71 -12.13 9.49
C GLY A 550 23.35 -12.85 8.30
N ASP A 551 24.66 -12.76 8.22
CA ASP A 551 25.49 -13.56 7.33
C ASP A 551 25.65 -15.00 7.86
N GLU A 552 26.33 -15.86 7.09
CA GLU A 552 26.60 -17.26 7.44
C GLU A 552 27.42 -17.42 8.73
N ALA A 553 28.14 -16.36 9.14
CA ALA A 553 28.90 -16.29 10.39
C ALA A 553 28.07 -15.75 11.57
N GLY A 554 26.77 -15.51 11.37
CA GLY A 554 25.87 -15.00 12.41
C GLY A 554 26.07 -13.52 12.76
N ARG A 555 26.71 -12.73 11.89
CA ARG A 555 26.91 -11.28 12.06
C ARG A 555 25.94 -10.49 11.20
N PHE A 556 25.58 -9.28 11.62
CA PHE A 556 24.70 -8.43 10.82
C PHE A 556 25.44 -7.64 9.73
N ASN A 557 26.68 -7.25 10.02
CA ASN A 557 27.52 -6.31 9.29
C ASN A 557 26.85 -4.94 9.08
N PRO A 558 26.59 -4.16 10.16
CA PRO A 558 25.79 -2.94 10.11
C PRO A 558 26.34 -1.85 9.19
N ALA A 559 27.66 -1.81 9.00
CA ALA A 559 28.34 -0.81 8.17
C ALA A 559 28.38 -1.17 6.66
N GLN A 560 28.06 -2.41 6.28
CA GLN A 560 28.10 -2.80 4.87
C GLN A 560 27.03 -2.06 4.05
N PRO A 561 27.31 -1.70 2.79
CA PRO A 561 26.30 -1.21 1.86
C PRO A 561 25.15 -2.21 1.68
N MET A 562 23.92 -1.70 1.52
CA MET A 562 22.80 -2.53 1.07
C MET A 562 22.58 -2.37 -0.44
N SER A 563 22.51 -3.50 -1.16
CA SER A 563 22.18 -3.47 -2.58
C SER A 563 20.70 -3.23 -2.82
N ARG A 564 20.35 -2.77 -4.03
CA ARG A 564 18.96 -2.56 -4.44
C ARG A 564 18.14 -3.85 -4.40
N ALA A 565 18.71 -4.99 -4.79
CA ALA A 565 18.02 -6.27 -4.72
C ALA A 565 17.71 -6.68 -3.26
N GLN A 566 18.67 -6.46 -2.35
CA GLN A 566 18.47 -6.69 -0.91
C GLN A 566 17.40 -5.79 -0.32
N PHE A 567 17.39 -4.52 -0.72
CA PHE A 567 16.36 -3.58 -0.29
C PHE A 567 14.99 -3.90 -0.89
N ALA A 568 14.91 -4.32 -2.16
CA ALA A 568 13.67 -4.79 -2.78
C ALA A 568 13.09 -6.00 -2.02
N ALA A 569 13.94 -6.95 -1.64
CA ALA A 569 13.55 -8.08 -0.80
C ALA A 569 13.08 -7.63 0.59
N LEU A 570 13.72 -6.63 1.20
CA LEU A 570 13.27 -6.05 2.45
C LEU A 570 11.91 -5.36 2.31
N MET A 571 11.69 -4.55 1.26
CA MET A 571 10.41 -3.85 1.03
C MET A 571 9.27 -4.81 0.72
N SER A 572 9.52 -5.84 -0.09
CA SER A 572 8.56 -6.89 -0.40
C SER A 572 8.11 -7.62 0.87
N ARG A 573 9.05 -8.02 1.73
CA ARG A 573 8.74 -8.69 3.01
C ARG A 573 8.09 -7.76 4.03
N ALA A 574 8.59 -6.53 4.13
CA ALA A 574 8.13 -5.57 5.12
C ALA A 574 6.72 -5.06 4.79
N PHE A 575 6.39 -4.80 3.53
CA PHE A 575 5.16 -4.07 3.17
C PHE A 575 4.21 -4.84 2.27
N ALA A 576 4.64 -5.93 1.61
CA ALA A 576 3.86 -6.73 0.66
C ALA A 576 2.91 -5.86 -0.21
N PRO A 577 3.43 -4.83 -0.88
CA PRO A 577 2.59 -3.78 -1.45
C PRO A 577 1.72 -4.29 -2.60
N ALA A 578 0.47 -3.82 -2.64
CA ALA A 578 -0.43 -4.10 -3.75
C ALA A 578 0.13 -3.53 -5.07
N PRO A 579 -0.04 -4.23 -6.20
CA PRO A 579 0.41 -3.73 -7.50
C PRO A 579 -0.29 -2.42 -7.89
N ARG A 580 0.49 -1.37 -8.11
CA ARG A 580 0.07 -0.04 -8.60
C ARG A 580 0.50 0.23 -10.04
N ARG A 581 1.42 -0.56 -10.58
CA ARG A 581 1.86 -0.51 -11.99
C ARG A 581 1.95 -1.92 -12.60
N PRO A 582 1.88 -2.06 -13.95
CA PRO A 582 2.08 -3.34 -14.62
C PRO A 582 3.46 -3.94 -14.33
N ALA A 583 3.65 -5.23 -14.58
CA ALA A 583 4.96 -5.86 -14.46
C ALA A 583 5.90 -5.38 -15.58
N GLN A 584 7.19 -5.25 -15.28
CA GLN A 584 8.23 -4.82 -16.23
C GLN A 584 9.34 -5.88 -16.25
N LEU A 585 9.76 -6.34 -17.42
CA LEU A 585 10.94 -7.20 -17.54
C LEU A 585 12.20 -6.34 -17.51
N PHE A 586 13.18 -6.70 -16.67
CA PHE A 586 14.48 -6.03 -16.60
C PHE A 586 15.56 -6.90 -17.24
N ARG A 587 16.40 -6.30 -18.09
CA ARG A 587 17.40 -7.01 -18.90
C ARG A 587 18.46 -7.73 -18.08
N ASP A 588 18.82 -7.15 -16.94
CA ASP A 588 19.82 -7.63 -15.98
C ASP A 588 19.20 -8.35 -14.77
N VAL A 589 17.90 -8.65 -14.82
CA VAL A 589 17.23 -9.51 -13.83
C VAL A 589 16.63 -10.71 -14.55
N PRO A 590 17.45 -11.75 -14.81
CA PRO A 590 16.95 -13.01 -15.36
C PRO A 590 15.83 -13.61 -14.50
N SER A 591 14.97 -14.43 -15.09
CA SER A 591 13.85 -15.07 -14.38
C SER A 591 14.30 -15.94 -13.19
N GLY A 592 15.51 -16.50 -13.25
CA GLY A 592 16.14 -17.26 -12.16
C GLY A 592 16.87 -16.42 -11.11
N HIS A 593 16.93 -15.09 -11.25
CA HIS A 593 17.59 -14.24 -10.27
C HIS A 593 16.85 -14.33 -8.91
N TRP A 594 17.59 -14.55 -7.82
CA TRP A 594 17.02 -14.80 -6.48
C TRP A 594 16.03 -13.72 -6.02
N ALA A 595 16.26 -12.47 -6.42
CA ALA A 595 15.41 -11.34 -6.07
C ALA A 595 14.34 -11.02 -7.12
N ALA A 596 14.20 -11.75 -8.23
CA ALA A 596 13.32 -11.37 -9.34
C ALA A 596 11.88 -11.08 -8.89
N GLY A 597 11.29 -11.96 -8.07
CA GLY A 597 9.94 -11.76 -7.53
C GLY A 597 9.85 -10.57 -6.55
N ALA A 598 10.86 -10.38 -5.72
CA ALA A 598 10.93 -9.25 -4.79
C ALA A 598 11.09 -7.91 -5.53
N ILE A 599 11.92 -7.89 -6.57
CA ILE A 599 12.12 -6.76 -7.48
C ILE A 599 10.80 -6.42 -8.16
N GLN A 600 10.07 -7.41 -8.70
CA GLN A 600 8.74 -7.18 -9.26
C GLN A 600 7.75 -6.64 -8.23
N THR A 601 7.79 -7.13 -7.00
CA THR A 601 6.87 -6.68 -5.94
C THR A 601 7.17 -5.25 -5.52
N ALA A 602 8.43 -4.92 -5.24
CA ALA A 602 8.87 -3.57 -4.91
C ALA A 602 8.66 -2.60 -6.09
N TYR A 603 8.89 -3.07 -7.31
CA TYR A 603 8.54 -2.36 -8.53
C TYR A 603 7.05 -2.07 -8.56
N ARG A 604 6.21 -3.09 -8.69
CA ARG A 604 4.77 -2.89 -8.87
C ARG A 604 4.13 -2.12 -7.70
N GLY A 605 4.65 -2.25 -6.49
CA GLY A 605 4.22 -1.50 -5.30
C GLY A 605 4.64 -0.02 -5.26
N GLY A 606 5.54 0.42 -6.14
CA GLY A 606 6.01 1.81 -6.22
C GLY A 606 7.15 2.17 -5.26
N PHE A 607 7.84 1.18 -4.68
CA PHE A 607 8.99 1.39 -3.79
C PHE A 607 10.29 1.63 -4.56
N LEU A 608 10.53 0.88 -5.64
CA LEU A 608 11.78 0.92 -6.42
C LEU A 608 11.48 0.87 -7.90
N SER A 609 12.22 1.56 -8.75
CA SER A 609 12.00 1.55 -10.21
C SER A 609 13.13 0.82 -10.95
N GLY A 610 12.99 0.64 -12.26
CA GLY A 610 14.13 0.28 -13.11
C GLY A 610 14.84 1.52 -13.64
N PHE A 611 15.88 1.28 -14.42
CA PHE A 611 16.60 2.27 -15.21
C PHE A 611 15.94 2.49 -16.58
N PRO A 612 16.26 3.60 -17.28
CA PRO A 612 15.65 3.95 -18.56
C PRO A 612 16.07 2.98 -19.68
N ASP A 613 17.22 2.33 -19.51
CA ASP A 613 17.78 1.30 -20.40
C ASP A 613 17.15 -0.09 -20.17
N GLN A 614 16.09 -0.17 -19.36
CA GLN A 614 15.41 -1.41 -18.95
C GLN A 614 16.25 -2.33 -18.06
N THR A 615 17.29 -1.82 -17.39
CA THR A 615 17.96 -2.55 -16.31
C THR A 615 17.31 -2.27 -14.95
N PHE A 616 17.61 -3.07 -13.94
CA PHE A 616 17.29 -2.83 -12.55
C PHE A 616 18.54 -2.56 -11.72
N GLY A 617 19.73 -2.93 -12.15
CA GLY A 617 21.00 -2.86 -11.43
C GLY A 617 20.99 -3.55 -10.08
N PRO A 618 20.63 -4.84 -9.95
CA PRO A 618 20.35 -5.50 -8.66
C PRO A 618 21.47 -5.41 -7.63
N ASP A 619 22.73 -5.36 -8.06
CA ASP A 619 23.92 -5.33 -7.19
C ASP A 619 24.38 -3.91 -6.82
N ASN A 620 23.81 -2.87 -7.44
CA ASN A 620 24.17 -1.50 -7.12
C ASN A 620 23.75 -1.15 -5.69
N SER A 621 24.59 -0.39 -4.99
CA SER A 621 24.30 0.09 -3.64
C SER A 621 23.36 1.29 -3.65
N LEU A 622 22.53 1.40 -2.61
CA LEU A 622 21.66 2.55 -2.40
C LEU A 622 22.39 3.71 -1.74
N LEU A 623 22.00 4.95 -2.05
CA LEU A 623 22.35 6.14 -1.28
C LEU A 623 21.32 6.41 -0.18
N ARG A 624 21.64 7.27 0.79
CA ARG A 624 20.72 7.62 1.89
C ARG A 624 19.45 8.31 1.39
N ALA A 625 19.58 9.30 0.50
CA ALA A 625 18.44 9.99 -0.11
C ALA A 625 17.43 9.02 -0.75
N GLN A 626 17.97 8.00 -1.38
CA GLN A 626 17.27 6.99 -2.17
C GLN A 626 16.37 6.09 -1.31
N VAL A 627 16.82 5.77 -0.09
CA VAL A 627 16.02 5.02 0.89
C VAL A 627 14.77 5.82 1.30
N TRP A 628 14.92 7.12 1.59
CA TRP A 628 13.78 7.95 2.00
C TRP A 628 12.80 8.20 0.86
N VAL A 629 13.31 8.43 -0.37
CA VAL A 629 12.48 8.55 -1.57
C VAL A 629 11.65 7.27 -1.79
N ALA A 630 12.28 6.11 -1.71
CA ALA A 630 11.61 4.81 -1.88
C ALA A 630 10.51 4.58 -0.83
N LEU A 631 10.78 4.87 0.45
CA LEU A 631 9.81 4.70 1.53
C LEU A 631 8.62 5.67 1.39
N VAL A 632 8.86 6.96 1.14
CA VAL A 632 7.79 7.94 0.97
C VAL A 632 6.92 7.61 -0.24
N SER A 633 7.53 7.17 -1.34
CA SER A 633 6.83 6.82 -2.59
C SER A 633 6.02 5.53 -2.47
N GLY A 634 6.65 4.49 -1.90
CA GLY A 634 6.11 3.14 -1.83
C GLY A 634 5.03 2.97 -0.76
N LEU A 635 5.20 3.59 0.40
CA LEU A 635 4.20 3.50 1.48
C LEU A 635 2.92 4.29 1.16
N ALA A 636 2.96 5.11 0.11
CA ALA A 636 1.87 6.02 -0.25
C ALA A 636 1.34 6.79 0.97
N VAL A 637 2.24 7.17 1.89
CA VAL A 637 1.92 7.89 3.14
C VAL A 637 1.49 9.30 2.74
N LEU A 638 0.21 9.35 2.36
CA LEU A 638 -0.56 10.45 1.78
C LEU A 638 -0.01 10.91 0.41
N PRO A 639 -0.72 10.61 -0.70
CA PRO A 639 -0.30 11.06 -2.02
C PRO A 639 -0.10 12.57 -2.09
N ASN A 640 -0.86 13.43 -1.40
CA ASN A 640 -1.09 14.81 -1.89
C ASN A 640 -0.64 15.97 -0.98
N GLN A 641 0.52 15.89 -0.31
CA GLN A 641 1.13 17.11 0.27
C GLN A 641 2.66 17.09 0.17
N PRO A 642 3.30 18.11 -0.44
CA PRO A 642 4.75 18.24 -0.38
C PRO A 642 5.19 18.28 1.09
N GLY A 643 6.35 17.68 1.39
CA GLY A 643 6.93 17.79 2.74
C GLY A 643 7.13 19.24 3.12
N ASN A 644 6.98 19.59 4.40
CA ASN A 644 7.24 20.95 4.86
C ASN A 644 8.73 21.29 4.66
N LEU A 645 9.04 22.05 3.61
CA LEU A 645 10.41 22.38 3.22
C LEU A 645 11.18 23.12 4.32
N ARG A 646 10.49 23.83 5.24
CA ARG A 646 11.14 24.46 6.40
C ARG A 646 11.80 23.45 7.32
N LEU A 647 11.35 22.20 7.34
CA LEU A 647 12.01 21.15 8.11
C LEU A 647 13.41 20.84 7.61
N LEU A 648 13.72 21.16 6.35
CA LEU A 648 15.08 20.98 5.81
C LEU A 648 16.07 22.01 6.33
N GLU A 649 15.62 23.16 6.86
CA GLU A 649 16.50 24.18 7.47
C GLU A 649 17.29 23.64 8.66
N ARG A 650 16.82 22.53 9.25
CA ARG A 650 17.47 21.81 10.34
C ARG A 650 18.76 21.12 9.92
N TYR A 651 18.94 20.89 8.62
CA TYR A 651 20.13 20.23 8.08
C TYR A 651 21.13 21.26 7.56
N ARG A 652 22.38 21.14 8.01
CA ARG A 652 23.48 22.02 7.60
C ARG A 652 23.90 21.76 6.15
N ASP A 653 23.80 20.50 5.73
CA ASP A 653 24.13 20.02 4.39
C ASP A 653 22.89 19.96 3.47
N ARG A 654 21.81 20.69 3.79
CA ARG A 654 20.58 20.70 2.98
C ARG A 654 20.78 21.08 1.52
N THR A 655 21.81 21.86 1.21
CA THR A 655 22.19 22.24 -0.17
C THR A 655 22.78 21.08 -0.97
N THR A 656 23.13 19.98 -0.31
CA THR A 656 23.62 18.75 -0.95
C THR A 656 22.50 17.76 -1.26
N ILE A 657 21.27 18.04 -0.81
CA ILE A 657 20.10 17.24 -1.13
C ILE A 657 19.85 17.35 -2.63
N PRO A 658 19.82 16.22 -3.37
CA PRO A 658 19.43 16.25 -4.77
C PRO A 658 18.02 16.81 -4.94
N ASP A 659 17.79 17.60 -5.98
CA ASP A 659 16.49 18.26 -6.24
C ASP A 659 15.34 17.23 -6.24
N TYR A 660 15.57 16.05 -6.83
CA TYR A 660 14.61 14.94 -6.84
C TYR A 660 14.18 14.45 -5.45
N ALA A 661 15.05 14.60 -4.45
CA ALA A 661 14.86 14.08 -3.10
C ALA A 661 14.32 15.14 -2.13
N VAL A 662 14.33 16.43 -2.49
CA VAL A 662 13.97 17.55 -1.59
C VAL A 662 12.61 17.33 -0.93
N ASN A 663 11.56 17.10 -1.73
CA ASN A 663 10.20 16.91 -1.21
C ASN A 663 10.07 15.62 -0.39
N ALA A 664 10.70 14.54 -0.86
CA ALA A 664 10.65 13.25 -0.18
C ALA A 664 11.39 13.29 1.16
N ILE A 665 12.54 13.95 1.25
CA ILE A 665 13.31 14.07 2.49
C ILE A 665 12.62 15.03 3.45
N ALA A 666 12.03 16.12 2.97
CA ALA A 666 11.19 16.98 3.81
C ALA A 666 10.02 16.19 4.42
N LYS A 667 9.41 15.32 3.62
CA LYS A 667 8.32 14.45 4.08
C LYS A 667 8.79 13.37 5.02
N ALA A 668 9.91 12.71 4.72
CA ALA A 668 10.53 11.71 5.58
C ALA A 668 10.90 12.33 6.94
N THR A 669 11.39 13.57 6.95
CA THR A 669 11.68 14.34 8.17
C THR A 669 10.39 14.61 8.95
N GLN A 670 9.34 15.08 8.28
CA GLN A 670 8.02 15.31 8.88
C GLN A 670 7.45 14.05 9.53
N LEU A 671 7.70 12.90 8.91
CA LEU A 671 7.21 11.59 9.34
C LEU A 671 8.16 10.88 10.33
N GLY A 672 9.28 11.49 10.71
CA GLY A 672 10.25 10.86 11.62
C GLY A 672 10.97 9.64 11.02
N LEU A 673 11.00 9.51 9.69
CA LEU A 673 11.72 8.43 8.98
C LEU A 673 13.24 8.66 8.91
N VAL A 674 13.69 9.90 9.14
CA VAL A 674 15.10 10.27 9.05
C VAL A 674 15.80 9.96 10.38
N VAL A 675 16.84 9.13 10.30
CA VAL A 675 17.73 8.81 11.42
C VAL A 675 19.16 9.18 11.01
N ASN A 676 19.74 10.16 11.71
CA ASN A 676 21.02 10.77 11.35
C ASN A 676 22.02 10.58 12.49
N VAL A 677 23.17 9.98 12.16
CA VAL A 677 24.22 9.63 13.10
C VAL A 677 25.57 10.10 12.55
N PRO A 678 26.46 10.65 13.39
CA PRO A 678 26.25 10.99 14.80
C PRO A 678 25.51 12.34 15.01
N ASP A 679 25.50 13.19 13.98
CA ASP A 679 24.92 14.53 14.03
C ASP A 679 23.54 14.53 13.38
N ILE A 680 22.48 14.78 14.16
CA ILE A 680 21.11 14.82 13.66
C ILE A 680 20.88 15.91 12.61
N ALA A 681 21.74 16.94 12.58
CA ALA A 681 21.70 18.05 11.63
C ALA A 681 22.52 17.79 10.34
N GLN A 682 23.06 16.59 10.13
CA GLN A 682 23.72 16.20 8.87
C GLN A 682 23.03 14.99 8.23
N LEU A 683 22.54 15.16 7.00
CA LEU A 683 21.84 14.11 6.25
C LEU A 683 22.78 13.14 5.53
N HIS A 684 23.90 13.66 5.00
CA HIS A 684 24.76 13.00 4.01
C HIS A 684 23.96 12.32 2.88
N PRO A 685 23.08 13.06 2.18
CA PRO A 685 22.08 12.47 1.28
C PRO A 685 22.69 11.65 0.13
N ASN A 686 23.90 12.00 -0.30
CA ASN A 686 24.62 11.36 -1.42
C ASN A 686 25.61 10.26 -0.98
N ARG A 687 25.65 9.92 0.32
CA ARG A 687 26.47 8.80 0.81
C ARG A 687 25.73 7.48 0.57
N VAL A 688 26.49 6.43 0.25
CA VAL A 688 25.99 5.05 0.27
C VAL A 688 25.35 4.73 1.63
N ALA A 689 24.13 4.20 1.59
CA ALA A 689 23.38 3.76 2.76
C ALA A 689 23.92 2.42 3.24
N SER A 690 24.33 2.39 4.50
CA SER A 690 24.68 1.15 5.18
C SER A 690 23.43 0.34 5.51
N ARG A 691 23.61 -0.95 5.81
CA ARG A 691 22.52 -1.82 6.28
C ARG A 691 21.85 -1.25 7.52
N ALA A 692 22.60 -0.64 8.43
CA ALA A 692 22.06 0.05 9.61
C ALA A 692 21.19 1.26 9.25
N ASP A 693 21.63 2.09 8.29
CA ASP A 693 20.87 3.25 7.82
C ASP A 693 19.50 2.84 7.26
N VAL A 694 19.50 1.81 6.41
CA VAL A 694 18.27 1.27 5.82
C VAL A 694 17.37 0.69 6.90
N CYS A 695 17.91 -0.12 7.81
CA CYS A 695 17.12 -0.74 8.87
C CYS A 695 16.44 0.29 9.78
N ALA A 696 17.14 1.36 10.13
CA ALA A 696 16.57 2.44 10.94
C ALA A 696 15.37 3.09 10.23
N ALA A 697 15.53 3.46 8.96
CA ALA A 697 14.45 4.10 8.19
C ALA A 697 13.25 3.17 7.96
N VAL A 698 13.49 1.89 7.64
CA VAL A 698 12.43 0.89 7.44
C VAL A 698 11.70 0.58 8.74
N TYR A 699 12.41 0.50 9.87
CA TYR A 699 11.78 0.31 11.16
C TYR A 699 10.87 1.50 11.51
N GLN A 700 11.33 2.75 11.31
CA GLN A 700 10.49 3.94 11.51
C GLN A 700 9.24 3.90 10.61
N ALA A 701 9.37 3.44 9.37
CA ALA A 701 8.21 3.27 8.48
C ALA A 701 7.20 2.24 9.02
N LEU A 702 7.65 1.16 9.66
CA LEU A 702 6.76 0.19 10.30
C LEU A 702 6.10 0.76 11.56
N VAL A 703 6.80 1.60 12.32
CA VAL A 703 6.21 2.35 13.45
C VAL A 703 5.08 3.26 12.96
N LEU A 704 5.27 3.98 11.85
CA LEU A 704 4.24 4.83 11.26
C LEU A 704 2.98 4.06 10.83
N GLN A 705 3.15 2.82 10.38
CA GLN A 705 2.03 1.93 10.02
C GLN A 705 1.42 1.21 11.22
N LEU A 706 1.86 1.50 12.46
CA LEU A 706 1.48 0.80 13.69
C LEU A 706 1.81 -0.71 13.65
N ARG A 707 2.88 -1.07 12.94
CA ARG A 707 3.35 -2.45 12.76
C ARG A 707 4.64 -2.76 13.51
N ALA A 708 5.19 -1.77 14.22
CA ALA A 708 6.31 -1.92 15.12
C ALA A 708 6.17 -0.95 16.30
N SER A 709 6.74 -1.31 17.45
CA SER A 709 6.74 -0.45 18.63
C SER A 709 7.69 0.72 18.43
N ARG A 710 7.30 1.90 18.94
CA ARG A 710 8.16 3.08 18.90
C ARG A 710 9.46 2.80 19.65
N ILE A 711 10.59 3.17 19.04
CA ILE A 711 11.91 3.17 19.68
C ILE A 711 12.25 4.62 20.01
N ASP A 712 12.63 4.87 21.26
CA ASP A 712 13.19 6.15 21.68
C ASP A 712 14.70 6.14 21.46
N ASN A 713 15.12 6.61 20.29
CA ASN A 713 16.51 6.73 19.90
C ASN A 713 16.85 8.21 19.66
N PRO A 714 17.96 8.73 20.21
CA PRO A 714 18.32 10.15 20.13
C PRO A 714 18.66 10.62 18.71
N PHE A 715 18.91 9.70 17.78
CA PHE A 715 19.28 9.99 16.40
C PHE A 715 18.08 10.13 15.46
N ILE A 716 16.85 9.86 15.94
CA ILE A 716 15.62 10.07 15.16
C ILE A 716 15.35 11.56 15.06
N VAL A 717 15.28 12.09 13.83
CA VAL A 717 14.93 13.48 13.59
C VAL A 717 13.42 13.65 13.74
N ARG A 718 12.99 14.30 14.83
CA ARG A 718 11.57 14.57 15.12
C ARG A 718 11.15 15.92 14.55
N ALA A 719 10.04 15.96 13.83
CA ALA A 719 9.46 17.15 13.18
C ALA A 719 9.27 18.34 14.12
#